data_AF-G7EAG3-F1
#
_entry.id   AF-G7EAG3-F1
#
_cell.length_a   1.000
_cell.length_b   1.000
_cell.length_c   1.000
_cell.angle_alpha   90.00
_cell.angle_beta   90.00
_cell.angle_gamma   90.00
#
_symmetry.space_group_name_H-M   'P 1'
#
loop_
_entity.id
_entity.type
_entity.pdbx_description
1 polymer ?
#
loop_
_entity_poly.entity_id
_entity_poly.type
_entity_poly.pdbx_seq_one_letter_code
_entity_poly.pdbx_strand_id
1 'polypeptide(L)'
;MDAGLSMSNFSLDDARLPSRSAANTSVLVDIEGAEIVDEDPARETRDIYLPRHTEFISHIALDIGGSLAKVVYFTRVPHKKLQGTKLEYDCPGPAEQSASTSATSGSKGLVNGKSIASLGSAIEDEPPRPPSPFKPNGILGPKALQKQAEQAMPARGHFASPTSRVKPGMMKRRASVTELPGGRLNFIKFETDKLDDCIKFIKDLIESSSRSHGVALDEMKKGVKIMATGGGSYLFYERLRAELGVDVTKEEEMDCLITGLTFITEIPNEVFWYSDELLPQSADTDEEPKQAQEVRRKLSDPIPSPEASVPLDSEMRPDPLPIEALPRPSANPPMYSLLFDSHPTPHFPCMLVNIGSGVSIIKVDDYGKFERISGTSLGGGTLWGLLSIITGAESFDEMLAMSEKGDNAYVDMLVGDIYGSDYSKIGLKSTTIASSFGKVFRKGRQKQDFKPEDISRSLLYAISNNIGQIAYMNAEKHGLDRIYFGGCFIRGHAATISTLSYAIRFWSKGTKKALFLRHEGYLGSIGAWLKNIEQETGSTLDRIMLVFVSLLALASSASVYAASPALPIGFSISRRSQPMIPFDRALVRDVPDALTIDMPINHFPGDPKYQPTNETFKLRYFVNADHYKPGGAVLIWNAGEGSADDQTAAIFSNRTFIYNLTQSTNSVGIVLEHRYYGKSIPMPSFSTDDLQYLTVEQALADWEYFAKNAELPTLPQLITQNKAPLIYLGASYSGALAAWQSVVYPTTFWGYIASSAVTVSILDFAAYVNPVRDFAPRDCVANLSAALDLIDTTSESMRKPLQSIFGLPQDQLEFVDFVNVLAEGPLEWQSSSGNQREFSAFCDAISTGDGVQASDTLLEESGLAAASEPARSAVLRYASYITNRTLTDCEDGNLNKCFGTNNATDLQLADLDQDWRLWAWQTCSQMAFFMTGNVPTGEAAIMSKHIDLAYYKRVCQTTFPPGTFNKLPEVPDMASVLKYGGYGIRHPRLAFVDGTEDPWRPCTPHADAAPPRISTTDEPYLLVQGGVHGADFGGRYGPNQTATNNEARATELSILQSWIADWQRLHQ
;
A
#
# COMPACT_ATOMS: atom_id res chain seq x y z
N MET A 1 57.99 -28.82 -16.09
CA MET A 1 58.68 -28.70 -17.40
C MET A 1 57.75 -27.92 -18.32
N ASP A 2 57.57 -26.60 -18.15
CA ASP A 2 58.52 -25.48 -17.98
C ASP A 2 59.14 -25.06 -19.34
N ALA A 3 59.30 -23.78 -19.68
CA ALA A 3 58.76 -22.51 -19.16
C ALA A 3 59.09 -21.37 -20.17
N GLY A 4 58.54 -20.16 -19.99
CA GLY A 4 58.87 -18.99 -20.84
C GLY A 4 57.64 -18.18 -21.29
N LEU A 5 56.84 -17.58 -20.40
CA LEU A 5 57.10 -16.30 -19.70
C LEU A 5 57.40 -15.09 -20.61
N SER A 6 56.44 -14.15 -20.63
CA SER A 6 56.67 -12.72 -20.75
C SER A 6 55.65 -12.02 -19.83
N MET A 7 56.09 -11.06 -19.02
CA MET A 7 55.23 -10.29 -18.10
C MET A 7 55.16 -8.83 -18.54
N SER A 8 53.99 -8.21 -18.38
CA SER A 8 53.86 -6.76 -18.25
C SER A 8 52.80 -6.45 -17.19
N ASN A 9 53.05 -5.38 -16.42
CA ASN A 9 52.37 -5.14 -15.14
C ASN A 9 50.89 -4.71 -15.31
N PHE A 10 50.05 -5.13 -14.36
CA PHE A 10 48.84 -4.40 -13.97
C PHE A 10 48.95 -4.05 -12.49
N SER A 11 48.50 -2.84 -12.13
CA SER A 11 48.47 -2.37 -10.74
C SER A 11 47.20 -2.83 -10.04
N LEU A 12 47.26 -3.01 -8.72
CA LEU A 12 46.06 -2.81 -7.89
C LEU A 12 45.78 -1.30 -7.83
N ASP A 13 44.52 -0.91 -8.04
CA ASP A 13 43.70 -0.11 -7.12
C ASP A 13 42.40 0.37 -7.81
N ASP A 14 41.42 0.77 -7.00
CA ASP A 14 40.15 1.42 -7.37
C ASP A 14 39.15 0.62 -8.25
N ALA A 15 38.93 -0.66 -7.91
CA ALA A 15 37.69 -1.37 -8.27
C ALA A 15 36.58 -1.06 -7.24
N ARG A 16 35.69 -0.13 -7.56
CA ARG A 16 34.59 0.25 -6.64
C ARG A 16 33.57 -0.88 -6.49
N LEU A 17 33.32 -1.26 -5.24
CA LEU A 17 32.22 -2.14 -4.84
C LEU A 17 30.87 -1.53 -5.28
N PRO A 18 29.91 -2.33 -5.77
CA PRO A 18 28.52 -1.89 -5.87
C PRO A 18 28.01 -1.49 -4.48
N SER A 19 27.54 -0.26 -4.34
CA SER A 19 26.88 0.19 -3.10
C SER A 19 25.59 -0.61 -2.86
N ARG A 20 25.35 -1.01 -1.61
CA ARG A 20 24.13 -1.71 -1.17
C ARG A 20 22.87 -1.09 -1.79
N SER A 21 22.00 -1.91 -2.35
CA SER A 21 20.64 -1.51 -2.72
C SER A 21 19.88 -1.08 -1.46
N ALA A 22 19.34 0.14 -1.47
CA ALA A 22 18.39 0.57 -0.43
C ALA A 22 17.11 -0.27 -0.53
N ALA A 23 16.58 -0.69 0.62
CA ALA A 23 15.29 -1.37 0.70
C ALA A 23 14.14 -0.37 0.66
N ASN A 24 12.91 -0.87 0.43
CA ASN A 24 11.70 -0.05 0.29
C ASN A 24 11.51 0.93 1.45
N THR A 25 11.31 2.21 1.12
CA THR A 25 10.73 3.22 2.01
C THR A 25 9.30 3.47 1.57
N SER A 26 8.39 2.61 2.03
CA SER A 26 6.95 2.80 1.90
C SER A 26 6.48 3.78 2.96
N VAL A 27 5.72 4.80 2.54
CA VAL A 27 5.27 5.87 3.45
C VAL A 27 4.22 5.31 4.41
N LEU A 28 4.56 5.24 5.69
CA LEU A 28 3.79 4.57 6.77
C LEU A 28 2.43 5.22 7.15
N VAL A 29 1.92 6.16 6.36
CA VAL A 29 0.72 6.95 6.71
C VAL A 29 -0.47 6.51 5.88
N ASP A 30 -1.50 5.99 6.54
CA ASP A 30 -2.77 5.61 5.90
C ASP A 30 -3.51 6.84 5.35
N ILE A 31 -3.53 6.92 4.02
CA ILE A 31 -4.23 7.93 3.21
C ILE A 31 -5.57 7.43 2.65
N GLU A 32 -6.06 6.25 3.02
CA GLU A 32 -7.31 5.72 2.47
C GLU A 32 -8.53 6.53 2.97
N GLY A 33 -9.14 7.27 2.05
CA GLY A 33 -10.17 8.27 2.38
C GLY A 33 -9.61 9.60 2.88
N ALA A 34 -8.33 9.90 2.64
CA ALA A 34 -7.76 11.22 2.94
C ALA A 34 -8.54 12.34 2.23
N GLU A 35 -9.05 13.30 2.99
CA GLU A 35 -9.80 14.45 2.47
C GLU A 35 -9.09 15.76 2.82
N ILE A 36 -8.92 16.63 1.83
CA ILE A 36 -8.40 17.99 2.04
C ILE A 36 -9.54 18.86 2.59
N VAL A 37 -9.36 19.40 3.81
CA VAL A 37 -10.42 19.96 4.67
C VAL A 37 -10.73 21.41 4.33
N ASP A 38 -11.95 21.66 3.85
CA ASP A 38 -12.46 22.98 3.46
C ASP A 38 -13.29 23.66 4.58
N GLU A 39 -12.77 23.69 5.81
CA GLU A 39 -13.52 24.21 6.97
C GLU A 39 -13.39 25.73 7.23
N ASP A 40 -12.26 26.38 6.90
CA ASP A 40 -12.09 27.82 7.05
C ASP A 40 -11.73 28.52 5.73
N PRO A 41 -12.70 29.22 5.10
CA PRO A 41 -12.47 30.01 3.89
C PRO A 41 -11.62 31.30 4.06
N ALA A 42 -11.01 31.53 5.23
CA ALA A 42 -10.06 32.61 5.51
C ALA A 42 -8.62 32.13 5.75
N ARG A 43 -8.38 30.83 5.97
CA ARG A 43 -7.03 30.24 5.97
C ARG A 43 -6.51 30.12 4.52
N GLU A 44 -5.21 30.33 4.34
CA GLU A 44 -4.53 30.19 3.05
C GLU A 44 -4.26 28.72 2.72
N THR A 45 -3.83 27.95 3.72
CA THR A 45 -3.68 26.50 3.68
C THR A 45 -4.94 25.78 4.12
N ARG A 46 -5.12 24.57 3.59
CA ARG A 46 -6.12 23.60 4.03
C ARG A 46 -5.41 22.58 4.91
N ASP A 47 -6.12 22.00 5.86
CA ASP A 47 -5.61 20.85 6.63
C ASP A 47 -5.97 19.55 5.87
N ILE A 48 -5.27 18.45 6.13
CA ILE A 48 -5.59 17.14 5.51
C ILE A 48 -6.12 16.22 6.59
N TYR A 49 -7.35 15.74 6.43
CA TYR A 49 -7.95 14.76 7.33
C TYR A 49 -7.56 13.37 6.88
N LEU A 50 -6.95 12.62 7.80
CA LEU A 50 -6.56 11.22 7.65
C LEU A 50 -7.54 10.41 8.53
N PRO A 51 -8.59 9.79 7.94
CA PRO A 51 -9.71 9.23 8.70
C PRO A 51 -9.37 7.96 9.49
N ARG A 52 -8.22 7.34 9.20
CA ARG A 52 -7.77 6.06 9.78
C ARG A 52 -6.44 6.15 10.54
N HIS A 53 -5.64 7.18 10.30
CA HIS A 53 -4.42 7.43 11.06
C HIS A 53 -4.77 7.96 12.46
N THR A 54 -4.44 7.21 13.52
CA THR A 54 -4.89 7.47 14.91
C THR A 54 -3.76 7.70 15.92
N GLU A 55 -2.60 8.13 15.45
CA GLU A 55 -1.42 8.36 16.31
C GLU A 55 -1.58 9.58 17.24
N PHE A 56 -0.71 9.64 18.24
CA PHE A 56 -0.55 10.77 19.15
C PHE A 56 0.60 11.67 18.67
N ILE A 57 0.64 12.93 19.14
CA ILE A 57 1.62 13.91 18.68
C ILE A 57 3.00 13.66 19.33
N SER A 58 3.81 12.77 18.76
CA SER A 58 5.22 12.59 19.15
C SER A 58 6.18 13.58 18.48
N HIS A 59 5.81 14.18 17.35
CA HIS A 59 6.74 15.02 16.59
C HIS A 59 6.09 16.16 15.78
N ILE A 60 6.92 17.17 15.48
CA ILE A 60 6.58 18.37 14.71
C ILE A 60 7.66 18.56 13.64
N ALA A 61 7.28 18.79 12.38
CA ALA A 61 8.22 19.02 11.28
C ALA A 61 8.29 20.50 10.87
N LEU A 62 9.47 20.92 10.40
CA LEU A 62 9.81 22.32 10.17
C LEU A 62 10.76 22.49 8.97
N ASP A 63 10.29 23.07 7.88
CA ASP A 63 11.11 23.46 6.72
C ASP A 63 11.43 24.96 6.83
N ILE A 64 12.71 25.31 6.96
CA ILE A 64 13.17 26.70 7.08
C ILE A 64 13.89 27.12 5.79
N GLY A 65 13.16 27.81 4.91
CA GLY A 65 13.75 28.51 3.77
C GLY A 65 14.27 29.90 4.15
N GLY A 66 14.97 30.55 3.22
CA GLY A 66 15.52 31.91 3.40
C GLY A 66 14.48 33.05 3.41
N SER A 67 13.17 32.76 3.51
CA SER A 67 12.10 33.77 3.53
C SER A 67 10.82 33.28 4.24
N LEU A 68 10.55 31.98 4.25
CA LEU A 68 9.49 31.36 5.07
C LEU A 68 10.03 30.16 5.85
N ALA A 69 9.56 30.02 7.09
CA ALA A 69 9.49 28.76 7.82
C ALA A 69 8.08 28.15 7.65
N LYS A 70 7.99 26.84 7.40
CA LYS A 70 6.72 26.09 7.36
C LYS A 70 6.71 24.99 8.41
N VAL A 71 5.65 24.91 9.21
CA VAL A 71 5.44 23.89 10.23
C VAL A 71 4.35 22.92 9.77
N VAL A 72 4.60 21.63 9.93
CA VAL A 72 3.64 20.55 9.73
C VAL A 72 3.55 19.71 11.00
N TYR A 73 2.33 19.46 11.47
CA TYR A 73 2.08 18.68 12.70
C TYR A 73 0.73 17.97 12.66
N PHE A 74 0.65 16.79 13.26
CA PHE A 74 -0.60 16.03 13.35
C PHE A 74 -1.43 16.42 14.59
N THR A 75 -2.75 16.29 14.53
CA THR A 75 -3.68 16.44 15.67
C THR A 75 -4.84 15.44 15.59
N ARG A 76 -5.09 14.69 16.67
CA ARG A 76 -6.21 13.74 16.74
C ARG A 76 -7.56 14.45 16.89
N VAL A 77 -8.60 13.97 16.21
CA VAL A 77 -9.99 14.46 16.39
C VAL A 77 -10.66 13.72 17.57
N PRO A 78 -11.26 14.42 18.55
CA PRO A 78 -11.86 13.79 19.72
C PRO A 78 -13.30 13.31 19.49
N HIS A 79 -13.59 12.04 19.79
CA HIS A 79 -14.96 11.51 19.87
C HIS A 79 -15.78 12.22 20.95
N LYS A 80 -16.99 12.70 20.59
CA LYS A 80 -17.99 13.14 21.58
C LYS A 80 -18.87 11.96 21.99
N LYS A 81 -18.96 11.69 23.30
CA LYS A 81 -19.88 10.67 23.83
C LYS A 81 -21.33 11.18 23.78
N LEU A 82 -22.22 10.33 23.25
CA LEU A 82 -23.67 10.49 23.35
C LEU A 82 -24.15 10.33 24.81
N GLN A 83 -24.32 11.44 25.54
CA GLN A 83 -25.22 11.54 26.70
C GLN A 83 -25.82 12.94 26.78
N GLY A 84 -27.14 13.02 27.01
CA GLY A 84 -27.93 14.23 26.77
C GLY A 84 -27.95 15.21 27.93
N THR A 85 -26.96 16.11 28.00
CA THR A 85 -27.05 17.39 28.74
C THR A 85 -26.24 18.48 28.05
N LYS A 86 -26.74 19.72 28.05
CA LYS A 86 -25.98 20.89 27.57
C LYS A 86 -24.78 21.15 28.49
N LEU A 87 -23.59 21.20 27.91
CA LEU A 87 -22.46 21.98 28.43
C LEU A 87 -21.79 22.70 27.26
N GLU A 88 -21.44 23.96 27.48
CA GLU A 88 -20.64 24.78 26.56
C GLU A 88 -19.15 24.45 26.75
N TYR A 89 -18.34 24.69 25.74
CA TYR A 89 -16.87 24.64 25.83
C TYR A 89 -16.28 25.81 25.05
N ASP A 90 -15.67 26.74 25.78
CA ASP A 90 -14.80 27.77 25.22
C ASP A 90 -13.46 27.17 24.77
N CYS A 91 -12.91 27.68 23.67
CA CYS A 91 -11.49 27.54 23.38
C CYS A 91 -10.76 28.79 23.94
N PRO A 92 -9.72 28.64 24.78
CA PRO A 92 -9.01 29.79 25.33
C PRO A 92 -8.16 30.47 24.26
N GLY A 93 -8.35 31.79 24.09
CA GLY A 93 -7.35 32.63 23.46
C GLY A 93 -6.10 32.80 24.33
N PRO A 94 -4.98 33.32 23.80
CA PRO A 94 -3.75 33.52 24.56
C PRO A 94 -3.97 34.55 25.67
N ALA A 95 -3.90 34.09 26.93
CA ALA A 95 -4.11 34.92 28.12
C ALA A 95 -2.84 34.99 28.97
N GLU A 96 -2.49 36.23 29.31
CA GLU A 96 -1.30 36.69 30.02
C GLU A 96 -1.06 35.97 31.37
N GLN A 97 0.21 35.72 31.70
CA GLN A 97 0.58 35.30 33.06
C GLN A 97 0.41 36.46 34.05
N SER A 98 -0.60 36.38 34.93
CA SER A 98 -0.79 37.36 36.00
C SER A 98 0.05 37.01 37.24
N ALA A 99 0.73 37.99 37.83
CA ALA A 99 1.57 37.82 39.01
C ALA A 99 1.29 38.85 40.12
N SER A 100 0.32 38.51 40.98
CA SER A 100 0.23 38.89 42.40
C SER A 100 -0.18 40.32 42.82
N THR A 101 -1.10 40.37 43.80
CA THR A 101 -1.30 41.41 44.84
C THR A 101 -1.80 42.81 44.43
N SER A 102 -2.70 43.48 45.17
CA SER A 102 -3.35 43.18 46.47
C SER A 102 -4.68 43.93 46.69
N ALA A 103 -5.34 43.63 47.81
CA ALA A 103 -6.17 44.53 48.63
C ALA A 103 -7.68 44.76 48.30
N THR A 104 -8.51 44.07 49.11
CA THR A 104 -9.64 44.60 49.91
C THR A 104 -10.94 45.14 49.28
N SER A 105 -12.01 44.36 49.52
CA SER A 105 -13.33 44.77 50.10
C SER A 105 -14.34 45.57 49.25
N GLY A 106 -15.64 45.53 49.60
CA GLY A 106 -16.60 46.57 49.15
C GLY A 106 -18.04 46.20 48.75
N SER A 107 -18.67 45.20 49.36
CA SER A 107 -20.12 44.85 49.29
C SER A 107 -21.18 45.85 48.71
N LYS A 108 -22.21 45.31 48.01
CA LYS A 108 -23.50 45.93 47.58
C LYS A 108 -23.38 46.87 46.35
N GLY A 109 -24.43 47.07 45.52
CA GLY A 109 -25.72 46.38 45.39
C GLY A 109 -26.82 47.22 44.70
N LEU A 110 -27.71 46.54 43.95
CA LEU A 110 -29.06 46.95 43.48
C LEU A 110 -29.26 48.19 42.54
N VAL A 111 -30.00 47.90 41.45
CA VAL A 111 -31.14 48.68 40.88
C VAL A 111 -30.92 49.82 39.85
N ASN A 112 -31.83 49.78 38.87
CA ASN A 112 -32.18 50.72 37.79
C ASN A 112 -32.05 52.24 38.03
N GLY A 113 -31.85 52.98 36.94
CA GLY A 113 -32.83 54.02 36.57
C GLY A 113 -32.35 55.46 36.29
N LYS A 114 -32.03 55.75 35.02
CA LYS A 114 -32.14 57.04 34.28
C LYS A 114 -32.36 58.36 35.09
N SER A 115 -31.47 59.36 34.88
CA SER A 115 -31.78 60.64 34.17
C SER A 115 -31.15 61.95 34.71
N ILE A 116 -30.18 62.51 33.97
CA ILE A 116 -30.02 63.94 33.53
C ILE A 116 -30.09 65.10 34.58
N ALA A 117 -29.01 65.89 34.72
CA ALA A 117 -28.94 67.32 34.30
C ALA A 117 -27.68 68.13 34.77
N SER A 118 -27.05 68.89 33.84
CA SER A 118 -26.23 70.13 34.04
C SER A 118 -24.92 70.06 34.87
N LEU A 119 -23.84 70.82 34.63
CA LEU A 119 -23.46 71.89 33.67
C LEU A 119 -22.08 71.51 33.02
N GLY A 120 -21.51 72.20 32.01
CA GLY A 120 -21.99 73.29 31.14
C GLY A 120 -20.87 74.30 30.75
N SER A 121 -20.84 74.73 29.46
CA SER A 121 -19.95 75.73 28.81
C SER A 121 -18.43 75.43 28.68
N ALA A 122 -17.74 75.72 27.56
CA ALA A 122 -18.14 76.03 26.17
C ALA A 122 -16.89 76.04 25.23
N ILE A 123 -17.09 75.91 23.89
CA ILE A 123 -16.18 76.33 22.78
C ILE A 123 -14.84 75.54 22.67
N GLU A 124 -14.36 75.00 21.53
CA GLU A 124 -14.71 74.91 20.08
C GLU A 124 -13.94 73.66 19.52
N ASP A 125 -14.27 72.93 18.44
CA ASP A 125 -15.44 72.90 17.53
C ASP A 125 -15.60 71.49 16.86
N GLU A 126 -16.61 71.31 16.00
CA GLU A 126 -17.11 70.10 15.31
C GLU A 126 -16.18 69.36 14.29
N PRO A 127 -16.57 68.19 13.69
CA PRO A 127 -17.60 67.20 14.08
C PRO A 127 -17.14 65.70 14.00
N PRO A 128 -17.89 64.74 14.58
CA PRO A 128 -17.62 63.29 14.43
C PRO A 128 -18.10 62.72 13.07
N ARG A 129 -17.38 61.71 12.56
CA ARG A 129 -17.85 60.83 11.47
C ARG A 129 -18.14 59.41 11.98
N PRO A 130 -19.03 58.65 11.31
CA PRO A 130 -19.48 57.35 11.81
C PRO A 130 -18.39 56.28 11.70
N PRO A 131 -18.54 55.13 12.38
CA PRO A 131 -17.84 53.90 12.03
C PRO A 131 -18.28 53.46 10.61
N SER A 132 -17.57 53.95 9.60
CA SER A 132 -17.71 53.50 8.21
C SER A 132 -17.34 52.02 8.11
N PRO A 133 -17.94 51.25 7.18
CA PRO A 133 -17.84 49.78 7.20
C PRO A 133 -16.39 49.31 7.09
N PHE A 134 -16.08 48.24 7.85
CA PHE A 134 -14.86 47.44 7.63
C PHE A 134 -14.78 47.06 6.16
N LYS A 135 -13.78 47.60 5.46
CA LYS A 135 -13.47 47.18 4.09
C LYS A 135 -12.79 45.80 4.13
N PRO A 136 -13.10 44.89 3.20
CA PRO A 136 -12.42 43.62 3.11
C PRO A 136 -11.02 43.83 2.53
N ASN A 137 -10.00 43.70 3.36
CA ASN A 137 -8.70 43.21 2.87
C ASN A 137 -8.93 41.74 2.49
N GLY A 138 -8.58 41.27 1.30
CA GLY A 138 -7.83 41.93 0.23
C GLY A 138 -6.98 40.97 -0.60
N ILE A 139 -7.05 39.67 -0.31
CA ILE A 139 -6.20 38.61 -0.85
C ILE A 139 -7.09 37.56 -1.53
N LEU A 140 -6.70 37.12 -2.73
CA LEU A 140 -7.50 36.25 -3.61
C LEU A 140 -7.16 34.76 -3.43
N GLY A 141 -7.72 34.15 -2.38
CA GLY A 141 -7.76 32.69 -2.28
C GLY A 141 -8.65 32.03 -3.35
N PRO A 142 -8.75 30.68 -3.38
CA PRO A 142 -9.43 29.90 -4.44
C PRO A 142 -10.88 30.27 -4.79
N LYS A 143 -11.55 31.09 -3.97
CA LYS A 143 -12.79 31.81 -4.30
C LYS A 143 -12.71 32.59 -5.61
N ALA A 144 -11.54 32.99 -6.09
CA ALA A 144 -11.37 33.61 -7.41
C ALA A 144 -11.83 32.69 -8.56
N LEU A 145 -11.49 31.40 -8.47
CA LEU A 145 -11.84 30.39 -9.46
C LEU A 145 -13.30 29.91 -9.28
N GLN A 146 -13.77 29.78 -8.03
CA GLN A 146 -15.11 29.29 -7.75
C GLN A 146 -16.23 30.34 -7.96
N LYS A 147 -15.93 31.65 -7.82
CA LYS A 147 -16.93 32.72 -8.03
C LYS A 147 -17.45 32.85 -9.46
N GLN A 148 -16.74 32.32 -10.46
CA GLN A 148 -17.26 32.28 -11.84
C GLN A 148 -18.43 31.28 -12.01
N ALA A 149 -18.66 30.37 -11.05
CA ALA A 149 -19.75 29.40 -11.11
C ALA A 149 -21.04 29.81 -10.35
N GLU A 150 -20.96 30.68 -9.34
CA GLU A 150 -22.03 30.83 -8.33
C GLU A 150 -22.82 32.16 -8.37
N GLN A 151 -22.48 33.13 -9.23
CA GLN A 151 -23.13 34.46 -9.23
C GLN A 151 -24.23 34.65 -10.30
N ALA A 152 -25.26 33.80 -10.28
CA ALA A 152 -26.48 34.04 -11.08
C ALA A 152 -27.77 33.42 -10.47
N MET A 153 -28.48 34.17 -9.61
CA MET A 153 -29.96 34.27 -9.53
C MET A 153 -30.40 35.11 -8.31
N PRO A 154 -31.25 36.15 -8.47
CA PRO A 154 -31.81 36.93 -7.35
C PRO A 154 -33.17 36.37 -6.87
N ALA A 155 -33.49 36.58 -5.59
CA ALA A 155 -34.75 36.13 -5.00
C ALA A 155 -35.95 37.05 -5.33
N ARG A 156 -37.09 36.44 -5.70
CA ARG A 156 -38.44 37.01 -5.64
C ARG A 156 -39.48 35.89 -5.66
N GLY A 157 -40.63 36.09 -5.02
CA GLY A 157 -41.78 35.20 -5.17
C GLY A 157 -43.01 35.70 -4.43
N HIS A 158 -44.20 35.26 -4.86
CA HIS A 158 -45.38 34.91 -4.05
C HIS A 158 -46.57 34.52 -4.97
N PHE A 159 -47.49 33.68 -4.45
CA PHE A 159 -48.78 33.24 -5.04
C PHE A 159 -48.71 32.34 -6.30
N ALA A 160 -49.53 31.28 -6.49
CA ALA A 160 -50.59 30.68 -5.65
C ALA A 160 -50.82 29.16 -5.95
N SER A 161 -51.75 28.56 -5.20
CA SER A 161 -52.16 27.14 -5.07
C SER A 161 -53.09 26.62 -6.22
N PRO A 162 -53.60 25.35 -6.24
CA PRO A 162 -52.96 24.01 -6.22
C PRO A 162 -53.52 23.03 -7.30
N THR A 163 -52.96 21.80 -7.48
CA THR A 163 -53.71 20.50 -7.53
C THR A 163 -52.84 19.23 -7.80
N SER A 164 -53.41 18.05 -7.47
CA SER A 164 -53.10 16.65 -7.91
C SER A 164 -51.73 15.97 -7.66
N ARG A 165 -51.84 14.84 -6.91
CA ARG A 165 -51.06 13.57 -6.85
C ARG A 165 -50.30 13.21 -8.17
N VAL A 166 -49.15 12.51 -8.20
CA VAL A 166 -48.65 11.35 -7.41
C VAL A 166 -47.11 11.44 -7.13
N LYS A 167 -46.56 10.54 -6.29
CA LYS A 167 -45.13 10.27 -5.96
C LYS A 167 -44.22 9.97 -7.20
N PRO A 168 -42.86 9.86 -7.10
CA PRO A 168 -41.95 9.86 -5.93
C PRO A 168 -40.74 10.84 -6.04
N GLY A 169 -39.73 10.75 -5.16
CA GLY A 169 -38.44 11.47 -5.29
C GLY A 169 -37.54 11.45 -4.04
N MET A 170 -36.21 11.48 -4.22
CA MET A 170 -35.18 11.36 -3.17
C MET A 170 -34.44 12.67 -2.85
N MET A 171 -33.74 12.67 -1.70
CA MET A 171 -32.52 13.44 -1.35
C MET A 171 -32.43 14.95 -1.66
N LYS A 172 -32.16 15.74 -0.60
CA LYS A 172 -30.82 16.34 -0.39
C LYS A 172 -30.67 16.99 0.99
N ARG A 173 -29.91 16.33 1.87
CA ARG A 173 -29.02 16.98 2.85
C ARG A 173 -27.70 16.23 2.78
N ARG A 174 -26.63 16.89 2.34
CA ARG A 174 -25.26 16.39 2.47
C ARG A 174 -24.93 16.49 3.96
N ALA A 175 -24.86 15.37 4.65
CA ALA A 175 -24.50 15.36 6.07
C ALA A 175 -23.04 15.79 6.23
N SER A 176 -22.73 16.44 7.35
CA SER A 176 -21.35 16.59 7.81
C SER A 176 -20.73 15.22 8.11
N VAL A 177 -19.41 15.10 7.95
CA VAL A 177 -18.63 13.89 8.21
C VAL A 177 -19.09 13.18 9.49
N THR A 178 -19.61 11.96 9.36
CA THR A 178 -20.08 11.15 10.48
C THR A 178 -18.93 10.39 11.13
N GLU A 179 -18.19 11.10 11.98
CA GLU A 179 -17.46 10.59 13.16
C GLU A 179 -16.70 9.25 12.97
N LEU A 180 -15.69 9.23 12.10
CA LEU A 180 -14.62 8.23 12.13
C LEU A 180 -13.51 8.61 13.13
N PRO A 181 -12.87 7.64 13.82
CA PRO A 181 -11.72 7.90 14.67
C PRO A 181 -10.47 8.13 13.81
N GLY A 182 -10.12 9.39 13.56
CA GLY A 182 -8.93 9.79 12.81
C GLY A 182 -8.30 11.08 13.32
N GLY A 183 -7.46 11.71 12.51
CA GLY A 183 -6.81 12.99 12.83
C GLY A 183 -6.51 13.86 11.62
N ARG A 184 -5.89 15.01 11.86
CA ARG A 184 -5.61 16.05 10.86
C ARG A 184 -4.12 16.35 10.81
N LEU A 185 -3.56 16.39 9.61
CA LEU A 185 -2.27 17.00 9.34
C LEU A 185 -2.49 18.50 9.11
N ASN A 186 -1.85 19.33 9.93
CA ASN A 186 -2.05 20.78 10.00
C ASN A 186 -0.90 21.51 9.31
N PHE A 187 -1.21 22.59 8.58
CA PHE A 187 -0.22 23.33 7.78
C PHE A 187 -0.22 24.82 8.13
N ILE A 188 0.91 25.32 8.65
CA ILE A 188 1.08 26.75 9.00
C ILE A 188 2.47 27.26 8.58
N LYS A 189 2.55 28.55 8.22
CA LYS A 189 3.79 29.21 7.80
C LYS A 189 4.04 30.50 8.57
N PHE A 190 5.31 30.87 8.67
CA PHE A 190 5.82 32.10 9.27
C PHE A 190 6.87 32.72 8.34
N GLU A 191 7.03 34.03 8.36
CA GLU A 191 8.18 34.69 7.73
C GLU A 191 9.46 34.31 8.49
N THR A 192 10.57 34.05 7.79
CA THR A 192 11.82 33.64 8.45
C THR A 192 12.37 34.73 9.39
N ASP A 193 12.12 36.00 9.08
CA ASP A 193 12.46 37.13 9.95
C ASP A 193 11.58 37.22 11.21
N LYS A 194 10.46 36.49 11.26
CA LYS A 194 9.54 36.33 12.40
C LYS A 194 9.64 34.93 13.01
N LEU A 195 10.83 34.32 13.00
CA LEU A 195 11.06 32.99 13.60
C LEU A 195 10.66 32.92 15.08
N ASP A 196 10.73 34.05 15.80
CA ASP A 196 10.23 34.20 17.17
C ASP A 196 8.74 33.84 17.32
N ASP A 197 7.88 34.23 16.37
CA ASP A 197 6.45 33.88 16.38
C ASP A 197 6.25 32.37 16.10
N CYS A 198 7.09 31.78 15.24
CA CYS A 198 7.09 30.34 14.99
C CYS A 198 7.52 29.54 16.24
N ILE A 199 8.59 29.98 16.90
CA ILE A 199 9.09 29.39 18.14
C ILE A 199 8.04 29.52 19.26
N LYS A 200 7.38 30.68 19.36
CA LYS A 200 6.27 30.89 20.30
C LYS A 200 5.09 29.96 20.01
N PHE A 201 4.66 29.86 18.75
CA PHE A 201 3.57 28.96 18.36
C PHE A 201 3.86 27.49 18.75
N ILE A 202 5.09 27.01 18.55
CA ILE A 202 5.49 25.66 18.95
C ILE A 202 5.48 25.49 20.49
N LYS A 203 5.92 26.51 21.26
CA LYS A 203 5.81 26.51 22.74
C LYS A 203 4.34 26.44 23.18
N ASP A 204 3.48 27.30 22.64
CA ASP A 204 2.05 27.36 22.95
C ASP A 204 1.32 26.05 22.58
N LEU A 205 1.70 25.40 21.47
CA LEU A 205 1.18 24.10 21.04
C LEU A 205 1.56 22.96 22.00
N ILE A 206 2.83 22.90 22.43
CA ILE A 206 3.31 21.90 23.40
C ILE A 206 2.66 22.10 24.77
N GLU A 207 2.51 23.35 25.23
CA GLU A 207 1.78 23.66 26.47
C GLU A 207 0.31 23.27 26.40
N SER A 208 -0.36 23.56 25.28
CA SER A 208 -1.77 23.18 25.07
C SER A 208 -1.94 21.65 25.09
N SER A 209 -1.03 20.92 24.45
CA SER A 209 -1.02 19.44 24.45
C SER A 209 -0.73 18.84 25.84
N SER A 210 0.21 19.41 26.59
CA SER A 210 0.48 19.01 27.98
C SER A 210 -0.78 19.18 28.86
N ARG A 211 -1.50 20.30 28.72
CA ARG A 211 -2.73 20.57 29.47
C ARG A 211 -3.90 19.66 29.07
N SER A 212 -4.05 19.32 27.79
CA SER A 212 -5.16 18.48 27.33
C SER A 212 -4.99 16.99 27.65
N HIS A 213 -3.76 16.50 27.72
CA HIS A 213 -3.44 15.12 28.11
C HIS A 213 -3.18 14.94 29.63
N GLY A 214 -3.03 16.04 30.38
CA GLY A 214 -2.81 15.99 31.83
C GLY A 214 -1.38 15.62 32.25
N VAL A 215 -0.41 15.77 31.35
CA VAL A 215 1.00 15.38 31.52
C VAL A 215 1.84 16.60 31.89
N ALA A 216 2.86 16.45 32.75
CA ALA A 216 3.74 17.54 33.15
C ALA A 216 4.54 18.10 31.95
N LEU A 217 4.77 19.42 31.90
CA LEU A 217 5.40 20.05 30.72
C LEU A 217 6.82 19.52 30.44
N ASP A 218 7.62 19.28 31.48
CA ASP A 218 8.98 18.71 31.37
C ASP A 218 9.00 17.20 31.09
N GLU A 219 7.84 16.56 31.06
CA GLU A 219 7.64 15.17 30.62
C GLU A 219 7.16 15.15 29.17
N MET A 220 6.16 15.99 28.83
CA MET A 220 5.73 16.22 27.45
C MET A 220 6.90 16.62 26.54
N LYS A 221 7.77 17.54 26.99
CA LYS A 221 8.97 17.97 26.24
C LYS A 221 10.00 16.87 25.98
N LYS A 222 9.98 15.76 26.72
CA LYS A 222 10.85 14.59 26.48
C LYS A 222 10.25 13.60 25.47
N GLY A 223 8.96 13.71 25.20
CA GLY A 223 8.23 12.91 24.21
C GLY A 223 7.95 13.64 22.90
N VAL A 224 8.32 14.93 22.78
CA VAL A 224 8.18 15.71 21.54
C VAL A 224 9.55 15.85 20.86
N LYS A 225 9.64 15.43 19.59
CA LYS A 225 10.82 15.58 18.71
C LYS A 225 10.52 16.58 17.59
N ILE A 226 11.51 17.38 17.18
CA ILE A 226 11.38 18.31 16.06
C ILE A 226 12.27 17.89 14.89
N MET A 227 11.67 17.76 13.71
CA MET A 227 12.34 17.40 12.47
C MET A 227 12.54 18.63 11.60
N ALA A 228 13.75 19.19 11.59
CA ALA A 228 14.06 20.43 10.89
C ALA A 228 14.78 20.16 9.56
N THR A 229 14.32 20.78 8.47
CA THR A 229 14.97 20.72 7.14
C THR A 229 15.00 22.11 6.47
N GLY A 230 15.53 22.17 5.25
CA GLY A 230 15.81 23.42 4.54
C GLY A 230 17.10 24.08 5.03
N GLY A 231 17.77 24.87 4.18
CA GLY A 231 19.03 25.55 4.53
C GLY A 231 19.02 26.37 5.84
N GLY A 232 17.87 26.89 6.28
CA GLY A 232 17.72 27.59 7.55
C GLY A 232 17.78 26.69 8.79
N SER A 233 17.51 25.38 8.67
CA SER A 233 17.63 24.41 9.78
C SER A 233 19.06 24.34 10.34
N TYR A 234 20.07 24.54 9.50
CA TYR A 234 21.47 24.61 9.90
C TYR A 234 21.80 25.93 10.62
N LEU A 235 21.23 27.06 10.16
CA LEU A 235 21.49 28.39 10.71
C LEU A 235 20.84 28.58 12.09
N PHE A 236 19.63 28.08 12.28
CA PHE A 236 18.84 28.28 13.51
C PHE A 236 18.84 27.08 14.47
N TYR A 237 19.61 26.04 14.19
CA TYR A 237 19.63 24.77 14.94
C TYR A 237 19.74 24.95 16.47
N GLU A 238 20.82 25.58 16.93
CA GLU A 238 21.08 25.78 18.36
C GLU A 238 20.04 26.72 19.00
N ARG A 239 19.49 27.68 18.25
CA ARG A 239 18.43 28.58 18.72
C ARG A 239 17.14 27.79 19.01
N LEU A 240 16.69 26.98 18.05
CA LEU A 240 15.49 26.14 18.20
C LEU A 240 15.63 25.20 19.39
N ARG A 241 16.77 24.52 19.50
CA ARG A 241 17.07 23.58 20.59
C ARG A 241 17.08 24.27 21.95
N ALA A 242 17.78 25.40 22.08
CA ALA A 242 17.90 26.14 23.33
C ALA A 242 16.57 26.80 23.77
N GLU A 243 15.78 27.32 22.83
CA GLU A 243 14.53 28.01 23.15
C GLU A 243 13.34 27.08 23.42
N LEU A 244 13.25 25.96 22.72
CA LEU A 244 12.11 25.04 22.84
C LEU A 244 12.34 24.04 23.99
N GLY A 245 13.58 23.59 24.20
CA GLY A 245 13.94 22.62 25.23
C GLY A 245 13.43 21.21 24.94
N VAL A 246 13.37 20.85 23.65
CA VAL A 246 12.98 19.55 23.11
C VAL A 246 14.11 19.02 22.21
N ASP A 247 14.03 17.76 21.78
CA ASP A 247 15.01 17.26 20.81
C ASP A 247 14.78 17.83 19.40
N VAL A 248 15.87 18.11 18.68
CA VAL A 248 15.85 18.68 17.33
C VAL A 248 16.79 17.89 16.45
N THR A 249 16.22 17.19 15.47
CA THR A 249 16.93 16.45 14.41
C THR A 249 16.98 17.30 13.13
N LYS A 250 18.01 17.11 12.30
CA LYS A 250 18.18 17.80 11.02
C LYS A 250 18.11 16.79 9.87
N GLU A 251 17.26 17.07 8.89
CA GLU A 251 17.03 16.22 7.72
C GLU A 251 17.47 16.89 6.42
N GLU A 252 17.94 16.09 5.47
CA GLU A 252 18.39 16.53 4.14
C GLU A 252 17.21 17.14 3.33
N GLU A 253 17.44 18.29 2.69
CA GLU A 253 16.41 19.10 2.05
C GLU A 253 15.82 18.42 0.80
N MET A 254 16.66 17.77 -0.01
CA MET A 254 16.24 17.16 -1.26
C MET A 254 15.53 15.83 -1.06
N ASP A 255 16.02 14.97 -0.15
CA ASP A 255 15.29 13.80 0.34
C ASP A 255 13.86 14.20 0.74
N CYS A 256 13.74 15.18 1.65
CA CYS A 256 12.45 15.58 2.18
C CYS A 256 11.51 16.15 1.11
N LEU A 257 12.04 16.92 0.15
CA LEU A 257 11.28 17.41 -1.00
C LEU A 257 10.73 16.26 -1.87
N ILE A 258 11.45 15.14 -2.01
CA ILE A 258 11.00 13.99 -2.80
C ILE A 258 10.07 13.07 -2.00
N THR A 259 10.38 12.72 -0.75
CA THR A 259 9.47 11.97 0.13
C THR A 259 8.12 12.69 0.28
N GLY A 260 8.15 14.02 0.47
CA GLY A 260 6.94 14.83 0.56
C GLY A 260 6.20 15.01 -0.78
N LEU A 261 6.90 14.99 -1.92
CA LEU A 261 6.27 14.94 -3.24
C LEU A 261 5.49 13.64 -3.42
N THR A 262 6.15 12.50 -3.20
CA THR A 262 5.55 11.16 -3.36
C THR A 262 4.24 11.07 -2.57
N PHE A 263 4.31 11.29 -1.25
CA PHE A 263 3.14 11.24 -0.37
C PHE A 263 2.01 12.18 -0.82
N ILE A 264 2.31 13.47 -1.09
CA ILE A 264 1.23 14.40 -1.44
C ILE A 264 0.62 14.06 -2.81
N THR A 265 1.39 13.53 -3.76
CA THR A 265 0.84 13.12 -5.07
C THR A 265 -0.11 11.92 -5.01
N GLU A 266 -0.13 11.18 -3.90
CA GLU A 266 -1.07 10.06 -3.66
C GLU A 266 -2.39 10.53 -2.99
N ILE A 267 -2.53 11.82 -2.63
CA ILE A 267 -3.71 12.36 -1.94
C ILE A 267 -4.82 12.78 -2.93
N PRO A 268 -6.07 12.30 -2.78
CA PRO A 268 -7.16 12.61 -3.69
C PRO A 268 -7.44 14.12 -3.84
N ASN A 269 -7.49 14.57 -5.10
CA ASN A 269 -7.66 15.96 -5.51
C ASN A 269 -6.50 16.89 -5.13
N GLU A 270 -5.32 16.38 -4.75
CA GLU A 270 -4.12 17.21 -4.59
C GLU A 270 -3.63 17.75 -5.92
N VAL A 271 -3.33 16.84 -6.85
CA VAL A 271 -2.71 17.14 -8.13
C VAL A 271 -3.73 17.78 -9.07
N PHE A 272 -3.35 18.84 -9.77
CA PHE A 272 -4.20 19.49 -10.78
C PHE A 272 -3.43 19.98 -12.01
N TRP A 273 -4.16 20.19 -13.10
CA TRP A 273 -3.66 20.76 -14.35
C TRP A 273 -4.74 21.55 -15.09
N TYR A 274 -4.30 22.32 -16.09
CA TYR A 274 -5.20 22.97 -17.05
C TYR A 274 -5.51 22.04 -18.23
N SER A 275 -6.78 21.95 -18.61
CA SER A 275 -7.27 21.09 -19.68
C SER A 275 -6.81 21.50 -21.07
N ASP A 276 -7.02 20.62 -22.05
CA ASP A 276 -6.74 20.94 -23.44
C ASP A 276 -7.77 21.90 -24.08
N GLU A 277 -8.99 21.96 -23.53
CA GLU A 277 -10.12 22.72 -24.09
C GLU A 277 -10.06 24.23 -23.77
N LEU A 278 -10.08 25.04 -24.82
CA LEU A 278 -10.20 26.49 -24.71
C LEU A 278 -11.59 26.87 -24.16
N LEU A 279 -11.63 27.58 -23.03
CA LEU A 279 -12.86 28.25 -22.60
C LEU A 279 -13.22 29.31 -23.66
N PRO A 280 -14.47 29.37 -24.17
CA PRO A 280 -14.82 30.23 -25.28
C PRO A 280 -14.71 31.71 -24.88
N GLN A 281 -13.67 32.38 -25.39
CA GLN A 281 -13.50 33.82 -25.23
C GLN A 281 -14.62 34.54 -26.00
N SER A 282 -15.30 35.47 -25.34
CA SER A 282 -16.18 36.44 -25.99
C SER A 282 -15.33 37.40 -26.83
N ALA A 283 -15.25 37.13 -28.13
CA ALA A 283 -14.63 38.04 -29.09
C ALA A 283 -15.55 39.25 -29.36
N ASP A 284 -14.95 40.43 -29.53
CA ASP A 284 -15.68 41.68 -29.70
C ASP A 284 -16.46 41.74 -31.03
N THR A 285 -17.79 41.81 -30.95
CA THR A 285 -18.66 42.49 -31.92
C THR A 285 -19.94 42.94 -31.22
N ASP A 286 -20.37 44.18 -31.46
CA ASP A 286 -21.68 44.67 -31.06
C ASP A 286 -22.84 44.00 -31.83
N GLU A 287 -24.04 44.04 -31.25
CA GLU A 287 -25.32 43.45 -31.69
C GLU A 287 -25.55 41.93 -31.45
N GLU A 288 -26.76 41.58 -30.97
CA GLU A 288 -27.14 40.25 -30.47
C GLU A 288 -28.19 39.54 -31.38
N PRO A 289 -27.84 38.44 -32.07
CA PRO A 289 -28.79 37.64 -32.85
C PRO A 289 -29.63 36.69 -31.98
N LYS A 290 -30.96 36.73 -32.13
CA LYS A 290 -31.96 36.12 -31.24
C LYS A 290 -31.96 34.57 -31.14
N GLN A 291 -31.08 33.85 -31.82
CA GLN A 291 -30.98 32.39 -31.73
C GLN A 291 -30.21 31.90 -30.48
N ALA A 292 -29.39 32.75 -29.85
CA ALA A 292 -28.68 32.40 -28.62
C ALA A 292 -29.60 32.16 -27.40
N GLN A 293 -30.83 32.69 -27.42
CA GLN A 293 -31.77 32.57 -26.30
C GLN A 293 -32.42 31.18 -26.18
N GLU A 294 -32.74 30.51 -27.30
CA GLU A 294 -33.42 29.20 -27.24
C GLU A 294 -32.48 28.06 -26.83
N VAL A 295 -31.19 28.15 -27.17
CA VAL A 295 -30.17 27.18 -26.73
C VAL A 295 -29.93 27.27 -25.22
N ARG A 296 -29.84 28.50 -24.67
CA ARG A 296 -29.74 28.72 -23.22
C ARG A 296 -30.94 28.16 -22.43
N ARG A 297 -32.10 27.95 -23.07
CA ARG A 297 -33.32 27.41 -22.45
C ARG A 297 -33.35 25.87 -22.35
N LYS A 298 -32.36 25.16 -22.91
CA LYS A 298 -32.26 23.69 -22.90
C LYS A 298 -31.13 23.11 -22.04
N LEU A 299 -30.32 23.95 -21.41
CA LEU A 299 -29.25 23.53 -20.47
C LEU A 299 -29.66 23.69 -18.98
N SER A 300 -30.93 23.98 -18.70
CA SER A 300 -31.43 24.24 -17.34
C SER A 300 -32.09 23.04 -16.65
N ASP A 301 -32.14 21.88 -17.30
CA ASP A 301 -32.73 20.66 -16.73
C ASP A 301 -31.66 19.83 -15.97
N PRO A 302 -31.99 19.20 -14.82
CA PRO A 302 -31.02 18.51 -13.98
C PRO A 302 -30.64 17.11 -14.51
N ILE A 303 -29.36 16.76 -14.41
CA ILE A 303 -28.84 15.41 -14.74
C ILE A 303 -29.27 14.38 -13.67
N PRO A 304 -29.67 13.15 -14.03
CA PRO A 304 -30.10 12.11 -13.08
C PRO A 304 -28.98 11.48 -12.24
N SER A 305 -29.38 10.60 -11.31
CA SER A 305 -28.53 9.65 -10.59
C SER A 305 -27.99 8.53 -11.50
N PRO A 306 -26.89 7.86 -11.14
CA PRO A 306 -26.19 6.91 -12.04
C PRO A 306 -26.89 5.54 -12.14
N GLU A 307 -27.89 5.44 -13.00
CA GLU A 307 -28.44 4.18 -13.53
C GLU A 307 -28.56 4.24 -15.06
N ALA A 308 -27.43 4.10 -15.76
CA ALA A 308 -27.38 3.78 -17.20
C ALA A 308 -25.97 3.31 -17.59
N SER A 309 -25.83 2.03 -17.95
CA SER A 309 -24.67 1.54 -18.69
C SER A 309 -24.77 1.99 -20.16
N VAL A 310 -23.63 2.33 -20.76
CA VAL A 310 -23.47 2.47 -22.22
C VAL A 310 -22.34 1.51 -22.63
N PRO A 311 -22.46 0.73 -23.73
CA PRO A 311 -21.57 -0.40 -23.96
C PRO A 311 -20.13 -0.02 -24.32
N LEU A 312 -19.19 -0.92 -24.01
CA LEU A 312 -17.94 -1.01 -24.78
C LEU A 312 -18.25 -1.70 -26.12
N ASP A 313 -18.36 -0.92 -27.18
CA ASP A 313 -18.03 -1.42 -28.53
C ASP A 313 -16.53 -1.20 -28.79
N SER A 314 -15.93 -2.11 -29.55
CA SER A 314 -14.49 -2.17 -29.76
C SER A 314 -13.97 -1.21 -30.85
N GLU A 315 -12.69 -0.82 -30.72
CA GLU A 315 -11.85 -0.27 -31.79
C GLU A 315 -12.31 1.03 -32.49
N MET A 316 -12.01 2.18 -31.87
CA MET A 316 -11.41 3.29 -32.64
C MET A 316 -10.65 4.25 -31.73
N ARG A 317 -9.35 4.47 -32.01
CA ARG A 317 -8.64 5.63 -31.45
C ARG A 317 -9.10 6.88 -32.21
N PRO A 318 -9.50 7.97 -31.55
CA PRO A 318 -9.55 9.28 -32.20
C PRO A 318 -8.14 9.68 -32.60
N ASP A 319 -7.91 9.99 -33.88
CA ASP A 319 -6.68 10.66 -34.29
C ASP A 319 -6.57 12.02 -33.58
N PRO A 320 -5.36 12.46 -33.17
CA PRO A 320 -5.17 13.77 -32.57
C PRO A 320 -5.59 14.86 -33.56
N LEU A 321 -6.45 15.78 -33.09
CA LEU A 321 -7.01 16.86 -33.91
C LEU A 321 -5.90 17.67 -34.62
N PRO A 322 -6.11 18.09 -35.88
CA PRO A 322 -5.12 18.86 -36.63
C PRO A 322 -4.67 20.12 -35.87
N ILE A 323 -3.35 20.30 -35.74
CA ILE A 323 -2.75 21.37 -34.93
C ILE A 323 -2.82 22.72 -35.67
N GLU A 324 -4.00 23.33 -35.74
CA GLU A 324 -4.14 24.73 -36.11
C GLU A 324 -3.68 25.65 -34.95
N ALA A 325 -2.38 25.94 -34.96
CA ALA A 325 -1.76 27.12 -34.37
C ALA A 325 -2.27 27.55 -32.97
N LEU A 326 -1.89 26.80 -31.93
CA LEU A 326 -1.96 27.26 -30.53
C LEU A 326 -1.51 28.74 -30.42
N PRO A 327 -2.30 29.64 -29.80
CA PRO A 327 -1.93 31.04 -29.65
C PRO A 327 -0.56 31.20 -28.98
N ARG A 328 0.29 32.10 -29.48
CA ARG A 328 1.57 32.47 -28.84
C ARG A 328 1.36 33.31 -27.57
N PRO A 329 2.35 33.43 -26.66
CA PRO A 329 2.15 34.06 -25.35
C PRO A 329 1.84 35.55 -25.49
N SER A 330 0.55 35.86 -25.36
CA SER A 330 -0.02 37.21 -25.31
C SER A 330 -0.13 37.71 -23.86
N ALA A 331 -0.26 39.03 -23.69
CA ALA A 331 -0.52 39.66 -22.38
C ALA A 331 -1.73 39.05 -21.63
N ASN A 332 -2.71 38.56 -22.39
CA ASN A 332 -3.82 37.73 -21.93
C ASN A 332 -3.70 36.35 -22.59
N PRO A 333 -3.18 35.31 -21.91
CA PRO A 333 -3.21 33.94 -22.42
C PRO A 333 -4.66 33.40 -22.43
N PRO A 334 -4.98 32.41 -23.29
CA PRO A 334 -6.26 31.72 -23.24
C PRO A 334 -6.48 31.03 -21.89
N MET A 335 -7.72 31.03 -21.41
CA MET A 335 -8.10 30.30 -20.20
C MET A 335 -8.58 28.89 -20.54
N TYR A 336 -8.21 27.94 -19.70
CA TYR A 336 -8.52 26.52 -19.80
C TYR A 336 -9.27 26.08 -18.54
N SER A 337 -10.07 25.02 -18.60
CA SER A 337 -10.72 24.48 -17.39
C SER A 337 -9.68 23.78 -16.49
N LEU A 338 -9.89 23.82 -15.17
CA LEU A 338 -9.06 23.12 -14.19
C LEU A 338 -9.57 21.68 -14.02
N LEU A 339 -8.65 20.73 -14.03
CA LEU A 339 -8.89 19.32 -13.77
C LEU A 339 -8.04 18.87 -12.58
N PHE A 340 -8.66 18.16 -11.64
CA PHE A 340 -8.03 17.57 -10.46
C PHE A 340 -7.89 16.06 -10.64
N ASP A 341 -6.85 15.47 -10.08
CA ASP A 341 -6.71 14.02 -10.00
C ASP A 341 -7.53 13.47 -8.83
N SER A 342 -8.72 12.93 -9.10
CA SER A 342 -9.57 12.33 -8.06
C SER A 342 -9.12 10.94 -7.64
N HIS A 343 -8.32 10.25 -8.47
CA HIS A 343 -7.87 8.88 -8.27
C HIS A 343 -6.36 8.79 -8.55
N PRO A 344 -5.54 9.50 -7.75
CA PRO A 344 -4.11 9.57 -7.96
C PRO A 344 -3.47 8.18 -7.95
N THR A 345 -2.44 8.02 -8.78
CA THR A 345 -1.59 6.82 -8.79
C THR A 345 -0.12 7.22 -8.89
N PRO A 346 0.82 6.47 -8.27
CA PRO A 346 2.25 6.74 -8.38
C PRO A 346 2.71 6.77 -9.84
N HIS A 347 3.50 7.77 -10.20
CA HIS A 347 3.60 8.22 -11.60
C HIS A 347 5.03 8.55 -12.06
N PHE A 348 5.99 7.75 -11.59
CA PHE A 348 7.38 7.77 -12.04
C PHE A 348 7.57 7.16 -13.45
N PRO A 349 8.65 7.52 -14.18
CA PRO A 349 9.58 8.60 -13.87
C PRO A 349 8.94 9.98 -14.12
N CYS A 350 9.31 10.97 -13.31
CA CYS A 350 8.78 12.33 -13.41
C CYS A 350 9.86 13.39 -13.15
N MET A 351 9.52 14.66 -13.37
CA MET A 351 10.41 15.79 -13.08
C MET A 351 9.76 16.75 -12.07
N LEU A 352 10.46 17.05 -10.96
CA LEU A 352 10.10 18.11 -10.03
C LEU A 352 10.87 19.39 -10.37
N VAL A 353 10.14 20.48 -10.58
CA VAL A 353 10.67 21.85 -10.70
C VAL A 353 10.29 22.58 -9.41
N ASN A 354 11.17 22.57 -8.42
CA ASN A 354 10.95 23.26 -7.14
C ASN A 354 11.40 24.73 -7.26
N ILE A 355 10.44 25.66 -7.19
CA ILE A 355 10.63 27.11 -7.32
C ILE A 355 10.60 27.77 -5.93
N GLY A 356 11.78 27.89 -5.33
CA GLY A 356 12.01 28.67 -4.10
C GLY A 356 12.64 30.03 -4.42
N SER A 357 13.62 30.45 -3.60
CA SER A 357 14.40 31.68 -3.85
C SER A 357 15.14 31.61 -5.19
N GLY A 358 15.70 30.44 -5.50
CA GLY A 358 16.10 29.99 -6.85
C GLY A 358 15.30 28.74 -7.25
N VAL A 359 15.67 28.10 -8.36
CA VAL A 359 14.99 26.90 -8.89
C VAL A 359 15.93 25.70 -8.92
N SER A 360 15.47 24.56 -8.38
CA SER A 360 16.10 23.26 -8.56
C SER A 360 15.20 22.37 -9.43
N ILE A 361 15.81 21.66 -10.38
CA ILE A 361 15.13 20.73 -11.28
C ILE A 361 15.69 19.34 -11.00
N ILE A 362 14.81 18.45 -10.56
CA ILE A 362 15.12 17.11 -10.08
C ILE A 362 14.36 16.11 -10.94
N LYS A 363 15.06 15.08 -11.42
CA LYS A 363 14.49 13.90 -12.05
C LYS A 363 14.24 12.87 -10.96
N VAL A 364 13.04 12.31 -10.89
CA VAL A 364 12.69 11.23 -9.97
C VAL A 364 12.42 10.00 -10.83
N ASP A 365 13.26 8.98 -10.69
CA ASP A 365 13.15 7.72 -11.42
C ASP A 365 12.25 6.72 -10.71
N ASP A 366 12.28 6.71 -9.38
CA ASP A 366 11.59 5.74 -8.52
C ASP A 366 11.52 6.26 -7.06
N TYR A 367 10.84 5.53 -6.18
CA TYR A 367 10.86 5.77 -4.73
C TYR A 367 12.31 5.84 -4.21
N GLY A 368 12.65 6.91 -3.48
CA GLY A 368 14.00 7.16 -2.96
C GLY A 368 15.11 7.41 -4.02
N LYS A 369 14.77 7.43 -5.32
CA LYS A 369 15.75 7.43 -6.42
C LYS A 369 15.59 8.66 -7.31
N PHE A 370 16.40 9.67 -7.06
CA PHE A 370 16.34 10.95 -7.77
C PHE A 370 17.72 11.55 -8.09
N GLU A 371 17.76 12.47 -9.05
CA GLU A 371 18.96 13.19 -9.49
C GLU A 371 18.65 14.68 -9.71
N ARG A 372 19.45 15.60 -9.15
CA ARG A 372 19.33 17.05 -9.44
C ARG A 372 19.93 17.41 -10.80
N ILE A 373 19.21 17.09 -11.86
CA ILE A 373 19.63 17.28 -13.25
C ILE A 373 19.87 18.73 -13.69
N SER A 374 19.27 19.74 -13.03
CA SER A 374 19.43 21.15 -13.41
C SER A 374 18.97 22.16 -12.35
N GLY A 375 19.00 23.45 -12.70
CA GLY A 375 18.48 24.55 -11.88
C GLY A 375 18.83 25.93 -12.45
N THR A 376 18.26 26.99 -11.87
CA THR A 376 18.56 28.39 -12.24
C THR A 376 18.43 29.32 -11.04
N SER A 377 19.16 30.44 -11.04
CA SER A 377 18.99 31.51 -10.04
C SER A 377 17.70 32.31 -10.22
N LEU A 378 17.05 32.22 -11.38
CA LEU A 378 15.80 32.92 -11.72
C LEU A 378 14.59 32.29 -11.01
N GLY A 379 14.55 32.39 -9.68
CA GLY A 379 13.41 32.00 -8.84
C GLY A 379 12.73 33.20 -8.17
N GLY A 380 11.90 32.91 -7.16
CA GLY A 380 11.11 33.92 -6.45
C GLY A 380 11.94 34.98 -5.72
N GLY A 381 13.16 34.64 -5.28
CA GLY A 381 14.08 35.59 -4.66
C GLY A 381 14.60 36.64 -5.64
N THR A 382 14.75 36.28 -6.93
CA THR A 382 15.09 37.24 -7.98
C THR A 382 13.89 38.12 -8.34
N LEU A 383 12.66 37.59 -8.37
CA LEU A 383 11.47 38.44 -8.54
C LEU A 383 11.34 39.43 -7.39
N TRP A 384 11.35 38.95 -6.15
CA TRP A 384 11.20 39.76 -4.93
C TRP A 384 12.29 40.82 -4.80
N GLY A 385 13.56 40.45 -4.97
CA GLY A 385 14.70 41.36 -4.85
C GLY A 385 14.76 42.43 -5.96
N LEU A 386 14.25 42.14 -7.15
CA LEU A 386 14.15 43.15 -8.21
C LEU A 386 12.92 44.06 -8.02
N LEU A 387 11.77 43.52 -7.61
CA LEU A 387 10.57 44.33 -7.37
C LEU A 387 10.71 45.22 -6.13
N SER A 388 11.33 44.77 -5.03
CA SER A 388 11.58 45.65 -3.87
C SER A 388 12.42 46.89 -4.23
N ILE A 389 13.37 46.75 -5.16
CA ILE A 389 14.19 47.87 -5.68
C ILE A 389 13.41 48.80 -6.63
N ILE A 390 12.46 48.26 -7.41
CA ILE A 390 11.86 48.98 -8.55
C ILE A 390 10.44 49.47 -8.28
N THR A 391 9.62 48.72 -7.52
CA THR A 391 8.19 48.97 -7.34
C THR A 391 7.80 49.46 -5.94
N GLY A 392 8.76 49.51 -5.01
CA GLY A 392 8.58 50.07 -3.66
C GLY A 392 7.66 49.26 -2.74
N ALA A 393 7.24 48.07 -3.15
CA ALA A 393 6.43 47.16 -2.35
C ALA A 393 7.26 46.53 -1.22
N GLU A 394 6.67 46.45 -0.02
CA GLU A 394 7.33 45.97 1.19
C GLU A 394 7.16 44.45 1.38
N SER A 395 6.19 43.83 0.70
CA SER A 395 5.89 42.39 0.80
C SER A 395 5.76 41.68 -0.55
N PHE A 396 6.03 40.38 -0.58
CA PHE A 396 5.90 39.56 -1.79
C PHE A 396 4.45 39.47 -2.29
N ASP A 397 3.49 39.38 -1.37
CA ASP A 397 2.07 39.24 -1.72
C ASP A 397 1.50 40.58 -2.26
N GLU A 398 2.02 41.73 -1.81
CA GLU A 398 1.76 43.03 -2.42
C GLU A 398 2.30 43.11 -3.86
N MET A 399 3.51 42.61 -4.12
CA MET A 399 4.09 42.57 -5.48
C MET A 399 3.27 41.69 -6.44
N LEU A 400 2.75 40.56 -5.96
CA LEU A 400 1.81 39.74 -6.74
C LEU A 400 0.51 40.51 -7.00
N ALA A 401 -0.08 41.16 -5.99
CA ALA A 401 -1.28 41.97 -6.13
C ALA A 401 -1.08 43.26 -6.97
N MET A 402 0.16 43.73 -7.16
CA MET A 402 0.52 44.72 -8.18
C MET A 402 0.54 44.06 -9.57
N SER A 403 1.14 42.88 -9.71
CA SER A 403 1.23 42.15 -10.98
C SER A 403 -0.13 41.73 -11.56
N GLU A 404 -1.16 41.51 -10.73
CA GLU A 404 -2.53 41.23 -11.18
C GLU A 404 -3.21 42.43 -11.85
N LYS A 405 -2.78 43.66 -11.52
CA LYS A 405 -3.41 44.92 -11.95
C LYS A 405 -2.68 45.59 -13.13
N GLY A 406 -1.48 45.13 -13.45
CA GLY A 406 -0.62 45.72 -14.49
C GLY A 406 -0.88 45.17 -15.88
N ASP A 407 -0.50 45.95 -16.89
CA ASP A 407 -0.44 45.50 -18.28
C ASP A 407 1.00 45.57 -18.80
N ASN A 408 1.58 44.41 -19.08
CA ASN A 408 2.96 44.32 -19.56
C ASN A 408 3.12 44.90 -20.97
N ALA A 409 2.03 45.11 -21.73
CA ALA A 409 2.09 45.74 -23.05
C ALA A 409 2.58 47.21 -23.00
N TYR A 410 2.61 47.87 -21.85
CA TYR A 410 3.26 49.19 -21.70
C TYR A 410 4.78 49.09 -21.55
N VAL A 411 5.31 48.02 -20.97
CA VAL A 411 6.72 47.83 -20.58
C VAL A 411 7.49 46.95 -21.58
N ASP A 412 6.87 45.89 -22.08
CA ASP A 412 7.46 44.91 -22.99
C ASP A 412 7.36 45.33 -24.44
N MET A 413 8.41 45.12 -25.22
CA MET A 413 8.32 45.22 -26.68
C MET A 413 7.65 43.97 -27.23
N LEU A 414 6.53 44.14 -27.93
CA LEU A 414 5.78 43.05 -28.56
C LEU A 414 6.19 42.90 -30.04
N VAL A 415 5.83 41.79 -30.68
CA VAL A 415 6.08 41.57 -32.11
C VAL A 415 5.37 42.63 -32.96
N GLY A 416 4.17 43.06 -32.58
CA GLY A 416 3.43 44.13 -33.23
C GLY A 416 4.13 45.50 -33.16
N ASP A 417 4.95 45.75 -32.13
CA ASP A 417 5.78 46.97 -32.06
C ASP A 417 6.88 46.99 -33.13
N ILE A 418 7.30 45.83 -33.63
CA ILE A 418 8.40 45.66 -34.59
C ILE A 418 7.85 45.59 -36.02
N TYR A 419 6.79 44.81 -36.24
CA TYR A 419 6.27 44.49 -37.57
C TYR A 419 4.93 45.16 -37.93
N GLY A 420 4.27 45.83 -36.98
CA GLY A 420 2.97 46.50 -37.17
C GLY A 420 1.74 45.56 -37.25
N SER A 421 1.95 44.26 -37.40
CA SER A 421 0.91 43.23 -37.48
C SER A 421 1.44 41.86 -37.03
N ASP A 422 0.61 40.82 -37.12
CA ASP A 422 1.02 39.42 -36.97
C ASP A 422 2.08 39.04 -38.02
N TYR A 423 3.24 38.56 -37.58
CA TYR A 423 4.35 38.20 -38.45
C TYR A 423 4.23 36.73 -38.90
N SER A 424 3.26 36.51 -39.79
CA SER A 424 2.79 35.20 -40.28
C SER A 424 3.88 34.29 -40.85
N LYS A 425 4.95 34.84 -41.45
CA LYS A 425 6.07 34.06 -42.03
C LYS A 425 6.76 33.10 -41.06
N ILE A 426 6.71 33.39 -39.75
CA ILE A 426 7.14 32.47 -38.68
C ILE A 426 6.06 32.32 -37.60
N GLY A 427 4.81 32.68 -37.94
CA GLY A 427 3.59 32.53 -37.13
C GLY A 427 3.51 33.35 -35.82
N LEU A 428 4.33 34.39 -35.65
CA LEU A 428 4.30 35.19 -34.42
C LEU A 428 3.04 36.09 -34.40
N LYS A 429 2.18 35.95 -33.38
CA LYS A 429 1.10 36.92 -33.13
C LYS A 429 1.68 38.27 -32.73
N SER A 430 1.06 39.37 -33.15
CA SER A 430 1.44 40.75 -32.81
C SER A 430 1.53 40.99 -31.30
N THR A 431 0.69 40.32 -30.51
CA THR A 431 0.68 40.36 -29.05
C THR A 431 1.79 39.56 -28.36
N THR A 432 2.63 38.82 -29.11
CA THR A 432 3.73 38.03 -28.53
C THR A 432 4.81 38.95 -27.96
N ILE A 433 5.30 38.69 -26.75
CA ILE A 433 6.47 39.38 -26.19
C ILE A 433 7.70 39.08 -27.07
N ALA A 434 8.33 40.12 -27.62
CA ALA A 434 9.59 40.03 -28.37
C ALA A 434 10.81 40.36 -27.48
N SER A 435 10.63 41.22 -26.48
CA SER A 435 11.65 41.53 -25.47
C SER A 435 10.98 42.15 -24.23
N SER A 436 11.11 41.49 -23.08
CA SER A 436 10.65 42.03 -21.79
C SER A 436 11.40 43.33 -21.46
N PHE A 437 10.70 44.32 -20.91
CA PHE A 437 11.21 45.69 -20.68
C PHE A 437 11.69 46.45 -21.94
N GLY A 438 11.49 45.90 -23.14
CA GLY A 438 12.02 46.45 -24.39
C GLY A 438 11.49 47.85 -24.78
N LYS A 439 10.38 48.33 -24.19
CA LYS A 439 9.86 49.69 -24.47
C LYS A 439 10.60 50.80 -23.70
N VAL A 440 11.30 50.48 -22.61
CA VAL A 440 11.96 51.45 -21.71
C VAL A 440 12.98 52.35 -22.42
N PHE A 441 13.65 51.85 -23.47
CA PHE A 441 14.72 52.56 -24.19
C PHE A 441 14.34 53.06 -25.60
N ARG A 442 13.04 53.11 -25.94
CA ARG A 442 12.60 53.44 -27.30
C ARG A 442 12.77 54.94 -27.61
N LYS A 443 13.74 55.28 -28.47
CA LYS A 443 14.06 56.65 -28.90
C LYS A 443 12.79 57.43 -29.30
N GLY A 444 12.63 58.63 -28.75
CA GLY A 444 11.60 59.60 -29.15
C GLY A 444 10.50 59.86 -28.11
N ARG A 445 10.38 59.04 -27.07
CA ARG A 445 9.59 59.38 -25.88
C ARG A 445 10.48 60.03 -24.80
N GLN A 446 9.88 60.91 -23.98
CA GLN A 446 10.46 61.25 -22.68
C GLN A 446 10.50 59.99 -21.80
N LYS A 447 11.26 60.01 -20.68
CA LYS A 447 11.08 58.99 -19.63
C LYS A 447 9.61 59.00 -19.24
N GLN A 448 8.89 57.92 -19.54
CA GLN A 448 7.55 57.71 -19.02
C GLN A 448 7.69 57.10 -17.63
N ASP A 449 6.91 57.59 -16.69
CA ASP A 449 6.73 56.92 -15.40
C ASP A 449 5.90 55.66 -15.65
N PHE A 450 6.58 54.53 -15.74
CA PHE A 450 5.95 53.21 -15.85
C PHE A 450 5.32 52.87 -14.49
N LYS A 451 4.12 52.29 -14.50
CA LYS A 451 3.45 51.93 -13.25
C LYS A 451 4.19 50.78 -12.55
N PRO A 452 4.29 50.79 -11.21
CA PRO A 452 4.74 49.64 -10.42
C PRO A 452 4.03 48.33 -10.79
N GLU A 453 2.72 48.41 -11.09
CA GLU A 453 1.88 47.30 -11.53
C GLU A 453 2.33 46.73 -12.89
N ASP A 454 2.51 47.58 -13.92
CA ASP A 454 2.92 47.17 -15.27
C ASP A 454 4.32 46.52 -15.26
N ILE A 455 5.21 47.04 -14.40
CA ILE A 455 6.55 46.48 -14.13
C ILE A 455 6.44 45.11 -13.47
N SER A 456 5.61 44.96 -12.44
CA SER A 456 5.41 43.71 -11.71
C SER A 456 4.84 42.62 -12.63
N ARG A 457 3.86 42.98 -13.48
CA ARG A 457 3.29 42.13 -14.54
C ARG A 457 4.38 41.65 -15.51
N SER A 458 5.17 42.56 -16.06
CA SER A 458 6.26 42.26 -17.00
C SER A 458 7.31 41.32 -16.38
N LEU A 459 7.79 41.61 -15.16
CA LEU A 459 8.86 40.81 -14.55
C LEU A 459 8.41 39.43 -14.10
N LEU A 460 7.18 39.30 -13.59
CA LEU A 460 6.58 37.99 -13.28
C LEU A 460 6.49 37.13 -14.54
N TYR A 461 6.04 37.69 -15.66
CA TYR A 461 5.99 37.01 -16.95
C TYR A 461 7.38 36.68 -17.50
N ALA A 462 8.36 37.58 -17.37
CA ALA A 462 9.73 37.32 -17.79
C ALA A 462 10.34 36.12 -17.04
N ILE A 463 10.24 36.09 -15.72
CA ILE A 463 10.78 35.00 -14.89
C ILE A 463 10.01 33.70 -15.12
N SER A 464 8.68 33.72 -15.07
CA SER A 464 7.85 32.50 -15.21
C SER A 464 8.01 31.83 -16.58
N ASN A 465 8.09 32.59 -17.68
CA ASN A 465 8.37 32.03 -19.00
C ASN A 465 9.77 31.41 -19.09
N ASN A 466 10.80 32.04 -18.51
CA ASN A 466 12.15 31.46 -18.49
C ASN A 466 12.22 30.17 -17.66
N ILE A 467 11.55 30.10 -16.51
CA ILE A 467 11.44 28.86 -15.72
C ILE A 467 10.76 27.77 -16.56
N GLY A 468 9.63 28.07 -17.20
CA GLY A 468 8.93 27.13 -18.08
C GLY A 468 9.78 26.64 -19.26
N GLN A 469 10.59 27.51 -19.87
CA GLN A 469 11.49 27.13 -20.96
C GLN A 469 12.60 26.19 -20.50
N ILE A 470 13.23 26.49 -19.35
CA ILE A 470 14.29 25.67 -18.76
C ILE A 470 13.73 24.32 -18.29
N ALA A 471 12.52 24.29 -17.75
CA ALA A 471 11.81 23.06 -17.41
C ALA A 471 11.55 22.21 -18.67
N TYR A 472 10.95 22.78 -19.72
CA TYR A 472 10.73 22.06 -20.98
C TYR A 472 12.03 21.47 -21.56
N MET A 473 13.12 22.25 -21.64
CA MET A 473 14.39 21.76 -22.19
C MET A 473 14.99 20.59 -21.38
N ASN A 474 14.78 20.55 -20.06
CA ASN A 474 15.22 19.43 -19.23
C ASN A 474 14.30 18.20 -19.38
N ALA A 475 12.97 18.40 -19.42
CA ALA A 475 12.02 17.32 -19.65
C ALA A 475 12.25 16.63 -21.01
N GLU A 476 12.50 17.42 -22.06
CA GLU A 476 12.80 16.93 -23.40
C GLU A 476 14.15 16.18 -23.44
N LYS A 477 15.21 16.76 -22.84
CA LYS A 477 16.55 16.13 -22.74
C LYS A 477 16.52 14.76 -22.03
N HIS A 478 15.67 14.60 -21.03
CA HIS A 478 15.62 13.40 -20.18
C HIS A 478 14.42 12.48 -20.48
N GLY A 479 13.63 12.75 -21.53
CA GLY A 479 12.52 11.90 -21.94
C GLY A 479 11.34 11.85 -20.98
N LEU A 480 11.15 12.88 -20.14
CA LEU A 480 10.12 12.92 -19.10
C LEU A 480 8.88 13.64 -19.62
N ASP A 481 7.68 13.07 -19.45
CA ASP A 481 6.42 13.65 -19.93
C ASP A 481 5.64 14.42 -18.87
N ARG A 482 5.87 14.11 -17.59
CA ARG A 482 5.20 14.69 -16.41
C ARG A 482 6.11 15.66 -15.67
N ILE A 483 5.71 16.92 -15.58
CA ILE A 483 6.47 18.00 -14.94
C ILE A 483 5.67 18.56 -13.76
N TYR A 484 6.02 18.16 -12.54
CA TYR A 484 5.48 18.74 -11.31
C TYR A 484 6.15 20.07 -11.01
N PHE A 485 5.38 21.14 -10.88
CA PHE A 485 5.84 22.44 -10.41
C PHE A 485 5.51 22.59 -8.92
N GLY A 486 6.57 22.67 -8.11
CA GLY A 486 6.49 22.84 -6.66
C GLY A 486 7.10 24.17 -6.19
N GLY A 487 6.98 24.45 -4.90
CA GLY A 487 7.67 25.56 -4.25
C GLY A 487 6.84 26.84 -4.09
N CYS A 488 7.18 27.60 -3.06
CA CYS A 488 6.36 28.70 -2.55
C CYS A 488 6.45 30.02 -3.36
N PHE A 489 6.90 29.94 -4.62
CA PHE A 489 6.68 30.97 -5.65
C PHE A 489 5.32 30.84 -6.34
N ILE A 490 4.72 29.64 -6.32
CA ILE A 490 3.50 29.34 -7.06
C ILE A 490 2.26 29.80 -6.28
N ARG A 491 2.12 29.41 -5.00
CA ARG A 491 1.08 29.82 -4.02
C ARG A 491 -0.34 29.90 -4.60
N GLY A 492 -0.73 28.94 -5.43
CA GLY A 492 -2.03 28.99 -6.12
C GLY A 492 -2.25 30.20 -7.06
N HIS A 493 -1.23 31.02 -7.33
CA HIS A 493 -1.35 32.27 -8.10
C HIS A 493 -1.64 31.97 -9.58
N ALA A 494 -2.88 32.19 -9.99
CA ALA A 494 -3.39 31.79 -11.29
C ALA A 494 -2.57 32.34 -12.48
N ALA A 495 -2.00 33.55 -12.37
CA ALA A 495 -1.13 34.10 -13.43
C ALA A 495 0.19 33.32 -13.54
N THR A 496 0.83 32.94 -12.42
CA THR A 496 2.06 32.13 -12.44
C THR A 496 1.79 30.73 -13.00
N ILE A 497 0.75 30.07 -12.51
CA ILE A 497 0.35 28.70 -12.92
C ILE A 497 -0.03 28.69 -14.41
N SER A 498 -0.84 29.64 -14.87
CA SER A 498 -1.23 29.73 -16.28
C SER A 498 -0.04 30.03 -17.18
N THR A 499 0.90 30.90 -16.80
CA THR A 499 2.14 31.13 -17.58
C THR A 499 3.01 29.87 -17.65
N LEU A 500 3.21 29.14 -16.55
CA LEU A 500 4.01 27.90 -16.55
C LEU A 500 3.34 26.78 -17.37
N SER A 501 2.04 26.59 -17.21
CA SER A 501 1.27 25.60 -17.98
C SER A 501 1.23 25.94 -19.47
N TYR A 502 1.03 27.22 -19.80
CA TYR A 502 1.10 27.73 -21.15
C TYR A 502 2.49 27.50 -21.77
N ALA A 503 3.56 27.85 -21.05
CA ALA A 503 4.94 27.69 -21.47
C ALA A 503 5.27 26.24 -21.85
N ILE A 504 4.98 25.29 -20.95
CA ILE A 504 5.21 23.86 -21.21
C ILE A 504 4.41 23.40 -22.43
N ARG A 505 3.12 23.71 -22.52
CA ARG A 505 2.26 23.32 -23.65
C ARG A 505 2.73 23.93 -24.97
N PHE A 506 3.18 25.18 -24.97
CA PHE A 506 3.67 25.90 -26.15
C PHE A 506 4.96 25.29 -26.70
N TRP A 507 5.97 25.11 -25.85
CA TRP A 507 7.28 24.60 -26.30
C TRP A 507 7.25 23.10 -26.63
N SER A 508 6.48 22.29 -25.89
CA SER A 508 6.26 20.87 -26.19
C SER A 508 5.28 20.60 -27.34
N LYS A 509 4.52 21.61 -27.78
CA LYS A 509 3.37 21.45 -28.68
C LYS A 509 2.29 20.51 -28.11
N GLY A 510 2.20 20.39 -26.78
CA GLY A 510 1.27 19.52 -26.07
C GLY A 510 1.79 18.13 -25.71
N THR A 511 3.03 17.77 -26.05
CA THR A 511 3.58 16.43 -25.68
C THR A 511 3.96 16.31 -24.20
N LYS A 512 4.08 17.42 -23.46
CA LYS A 512 4.50 17.45 -22.05
C LYS A 512 3.41 18.07 -21.18
N LYS A 513 3.12 17.48 -20.02
CA LYS A 513 2.07 17.90 -19.09
C LYS A 513 2.67 18.64 -17.89
N ALA A 514 2.23 19.88 -17.67
CA ALA A 514 2.48 20.62 -16.43
C ALA A 514 1.47 20.17 -15.36
N LEU A 515 1.97 19.81 -14.19
CA LEU A 515 1.22 19.35 -13.02
C LEU A 515 1.52 20.28 -11.85
N PHE A 516 0.51 20.59 -11.05
CA PHE A 516 0.59 21.48 -9.89
C PHE A 516 -0.02 20.80 -8.67
N LEU A 517 0.36 21.27 -7.48
CA LEU A 517 -0.04 20.75 -6.17
C LEU A 517 -0.71 21.88 -5.37
N ARG A 518 -1.53 21.54 -4.36
CA ARG A 518 -2.25 22.49 -3.48
C ARG A 518 -1.50 22.76 -2.17
N HIS A 519 -0.56 21.89 -1.81
CA HIS A 519 0.37 22.01 -0.68
C HIS A 519 1.82 22.15 -1.19
N GLU A 520 1.99 22.77 -2.37
CA GLU A 520 3.24 22.86 -3.12
C GLU A 520 4.38 23.56 -2.37
N GLY A 521 4.03 24.41 -1.40
CA GLY A 521 4.98 25.09 -0.51
C GLY A 521 5.50 24.25 0.67
N TYR A 522 4.95 23.05 0.93
CA TYR A 522 5.16 22.30 2.18
C TYR A 522 5.93 20.97 2.00
N LEU A 523 6.32 20.59 0.78
CA LEU A 523 6.94 19.28 0.48
C LEU A 523 8.10 18.93 1.43
N GLY A 524 9.02 19.86 1.71
CA GLY A 524 10.13 19.63 2.64
C GLY A 524 9.66 19.34 4.06
N SER A 525 8.73 20.13 4.59
CA SER A 525 8.14 19.89 5.92
C SER A 525 7.31 18.60 6.00
N ILE A 526 6.73 18.15 4.89
CA ILE A 526 6.01 16.86 4.81
C ILE A 526 7.01 15.70 4.84
N GLY A 527 8.06 15.71 4.01
CA GLY A 527 9.07 14.65 4.04
C GLY A 527 9.80 14.54 5.38
N ALA A 528 10.07 15.68 6.02
CA ALA A 528 10.65 15.72 7.37
C ALA A 528 9.70 15.20 8.47
N TRP A 529 8.38 15.26 8.26
CA TRP A 529 7.39 14.63 9.13
C TRP A 529 7.43 13.11 8.97
N LEU A 530 7.29 12.63 7.73
CA LEU A 530 7.21 11.21 7.39
C LEU A 530 8.45 10.42 7.83
N LYS A 531 9.66 10.97 7.62
CA LYS A 531 10.94 10.35 8.03
C LYS A 531 11.07 10.05 9.53
N ASN A 532 10.23 10.62 10.40
CA ASN A 532 10.23 10.28 11.83
C ASN A 532 9.31 9.10 12.18
N ILE A 533 8.20 8.95 11.44
CA ILE A 533 7.29 7.81 11.58
C ILE A 533 8.05 6.50 11.26
N GLU A 534 8.93 6.56 10.26
CA GLU A 534 9.88 5.49 9.89
C GLU A 534 10.92 5.15 10.99
N GLN A 535 11.11 5.99 12.02
CA GLN A 535 12.10 5.79 13.09
C GLN A 535 11.49 5.29 14.41
N GLU A 536 10.25 5.67 14.75
CA GLU A 536 9.69 5.40 16.09
C GLU A 536 9.30 3.93 16.31
N THR A 537 8.98 3.18 15.24
CA THR A 537 8.69 1.74 15.28
C THR A 537 9.84 0.89 15.85
N GLY A 538 11.09 1.37 15.77
CA GLY A 538 12.27 0.65 16.24
C GLY A 538 12.64 0.81 17.72
N SER A 539 11.88 1.55 18.54
CA SER A 539 12.35 1.97 19.88
C SER A 539 11.40 1.71 21.07
N THR A 540 10.14 1.37 20.82
CA THR A 540 9.08 1.42 21.86
C THR A 540 9.06 0.22 22.83
N LEU A 541 9.76 -0.88 22.51
CA LEU A 541 9.75 -2.12 23.30
C LEU A 541 10.49 -2.02 24.66
N ASP A 542 11.42 -1.08 24.82
CA ASP A 542 12.34 -1.00 25.98
C ASP A 542 11.74 -0.37 27.25
N ARG A 543 10.47 0.07 27.24
CA ARG A 543 9.89 0.88 28.34
C ARG A 543 8.64 0.33 29.02
N ILE A 544 8.11 -0.83 28.63
CA ILE A 544 6.96 -1.47 29.29
C ILE A 544 7.33 -2.89 29.75
N MET A 545 8.39 -2.98 30.55
CA MET A 545 8.90 -4.24 31.12
C MET A 545 9.16 -4.14 32.63
N LEU A 546 8.37 -3.32 33.35
CA LEU A 546 8.56 -3.07 34.78
C LEU A 546 7.26 -2.63 35.50
N VAL A 547 6.29 -3.55 35.61
CA VAL A 547 5.24 -3.68 36.66
C VAL A 547 4.33 -4.87 36.27
N PHE A 548 3.66 -5.51 37.24
CA PHE A 548 2.87 -6.76 37.11
C PHE A 548 3.62 -8.08 36.99
N VAL A 549 4.43 -8.39 38.02
CA VAL A 549 4.55 -9.78 38.51
C VAL A 549 3.95 -9.84 39.91
N SER A 550 2.79 -10.50 40.08
CA SER A 550 2.30 -11.16 41.31
C SER A 550 0.78 -11.44 41.27
N LEU A 551 0.35 -12.66 40.91
CA LEU A 551 -0.70 -13.43 41.63
C LEU A 551 -0.95 -14.83 41.01
N LEU A 552 -0.24 -15.82 41.57
CA LEU A 552 -0.62 -17.22 41.82
C LEU A 552 -1.61 -17.97 40.89
N ALA A 553 -1.13 -19.09 40.34
CA ALA A 553 -1.92 -20.18 39.77
C ALA A 553 -2.60 -21.06 40.84
N LEU A 554 -3.48 -22.00 40.42
CA LEU A 554 -3.52 -23.40 40.93
C LEU A 554 -4.52 -24.33 40.19
N ALA A 555 -4.17 -25.62 40.17
CA ALA A 555 -5.02 -26.83 40.04
C ALA A 555 -5.59 -27.26 38.65
N SER A 556 -4.93 -28.30 38.13
CA SER A 556 -5.30 -29.33 37.13
C SER A 556 -6.61 -30.11 37.45
N SER A 557 -7.20 -30.98 36.60
CA SER A 557 -6.60 -32.19 35.99
C SER A 557 -7.53 -33.06 35.08
N ALA A 558 -6.92 -33.93 34.24
CA ALA A 558 -7.36 -35.30 33.81
C ALA A 558 -8.39 -35.57 32.67
N SER A 559 -7.85 -35.70 31.43
CA SER A 559 -7.89 -36.84 30.47
C SER A 559 -9.02 -37.90 30.36
N VAL A 560 -9.40 -38.26 29.11
CA VAL A 560 -9.77 -39.63 28.62
C VAL A 560 -9.37 -39.79 27.12
N TYR A 561 -9.05 -41.02 26.67
CA TYR A 561 -8.52 -41.42 25.34
C TYR A 561 -9.57 -41.85 24.28
N ALA A 562 -9.22 -41.70 22.98
CA ALA A 562 -9.62 -42.56 21.83
C ALA A 562 -8.81 -42.22 20.54
N ALA A 563 -8.82 -43.05 19.50
CA ALA A 563 -7.72 -44.02 19.25
C ALA A 563 -7.73 -44.65 17.82
N SER A 564 -6.67 -44.40 17.01
CA SER A 564 -6.13 -45.25 15.90
C SER A 564 -6.99 -45.47 14.62
N PRO A 565 -6.42 -45.95 13.47
CA PRO A 565 -5.02 -46.37 13.18
C PRO A 565 -4.36 -45.74 11.90
N ALA A 566 -3.16 -46.22 11.56
CA ALA A 566 -2.33 -46.01 10.34
C ALA A 566 -1.30 -44.84 10.34
N LEU A 567 -0.17 -45.05 9.66
CA LEU A 567 1.16 -44.38 9.71
C LEU A 567 1.79 -44.37 8.26
N PRO A 568 3.05 -43.94 7.94
CA PRO A 568 4.17 -43.39 8.75
C PRO A 568 4.77 -42.04 8.22
N ILE A 569 6.05 -41.73 8.53
CA ILE A 569 6.72 -40.40 8.37
C ILE A 569 7.81 -40.33 7.28
N GLY A 570 8.12 -39.09 6.86
CA GLY A 570 9.50 -38.58 7.03
C GLY A 570 10.04 -37.67 5.92
N PHE A 571 10.12 -36.35 6.19
CA PHE A 571 11.09 -35.33 5.71
C PHE A 571 10.52 -33.90 5.82
N SER A 572 11.37 -32.85 5.92
CA SER A 572 10.96 -31.46 5.65
C SER A 572 10.84 -31.11 4.14
N ILE A 573 10.97 -32.11 3.27
CA ILE A 573 10.13 -32.23 2.05
C ILE A 573 9.09 -33.30 2.40
N SER A 574 7.92 -32.88 2.85
CA SER A 574 6.97 -33.77 3.52
C SER A 574 6.63 -35.02 2.70
N ARG A 575 7.04 -36.19 3.19
CA ARG A 575 6.53 -37.49 2.70
C ARG A 575 5.06 -37.76 3.03
N ARG A 576 4.38 -36.77 3.60
CA ARG A 576 2.97 -36.76 3.95
C ARG A 576 2.31 -35.64 3.16
N SER A 577 1.41 -35.99 2.25
CA SER A 577 0.51 -35.06 1.55
C SER A 577 -0.56 -34.51 2.52
N GLN A 578 -0.10 -33.77 3.55
CA GLN A 578 -0.97 -33.05 4.48
C GLN A 578 -1.83 -32.07 3.68
N PRO A 579 -3.18 -32.17 3.68
CA PRO A 579 -4.02 -31.16 3.07
C PRO A 579 -3.84 -29.86 3.86
N MET A 580 -3.29 -28.82 3.21
CA MET A 580 -2.89 -27.57 3.87
C MET A 580 -4.05 -26.84 4.58
N ILE A 581 -5.29 -27.18 4.22
CA ILE A 581 -6.46 -26.93 5.05
C ILE A 581 -7.05 -28.28 5.52
N PRO A 582 -6.93 -28.61 6.83
CA PRO A 582 -7.39 -29.90 7.34
C PRO A 582 -8.92 -29.94 7.48
N PHE A 583 -9.59 -30.37 6.42
CA PHE A 583 -11.00 -30.76 6.48
C PHE A 583 -11.13 -32.09 7.24
N ASP A 584 -11.72 -32.03 8.43
CA ASP A 584 -11.94 -33.19 9.31
C ASP A 584 -12.91 -34.20 8.65
N ARG A 585 -12.36 -35.21 7.97
CA ARG A 585 -13.09 -36.25 7.23
C ARG A 585 -14.07 -37.02 8.12
N ALA A 586 -13.82 -37.12 9.43
CA ALA A 586 -14.73 -37.78 10.37
C ALA A 586 -16.03 -36.99 10.64
N LEU A 587 -16.15 -35.76 10.12
CA LEU A 587 -17.39 -34.98 10.12
C LEU A 587 -18.43 -35.46 9.09
N VAL A 588 -18.07 -36.33 8.15
CA VAL A 588 -18.98 -36.90 7.15
C VAL A 588 -18.91 -38.43 7.20
N ARG A 589 -20.03 -39.09 6.91
CA ARG A 589 -20.15 -40.56 6.95
C ARG A 589 -20.67 -41.16 5.66
N ASP A 590 -21.56 -40.43 4.98
CA ASP A 590 -22.25 -40.86 3.78
C ASP A 590 -21.88 -39.91 2.62
N VAL A 591 -20.72 -40.14 2.00
CA VAL A 591 -20.27 -39.42 0.79
C VAL A 591 -20.65 -40.24 -0.46
N PRO A 592 -21.28 -39.65 -1.48
CA PRO A 592 -21.55 -40.34 -2.75
C PRO A 592 -20.27 -40.78 -3.48
N ASP A 593 -20.39 -41.80 -4.35
CA ASP A 593 -19.31 -42.22 -5.23
C ASP A 593 -18.80 -41.06 -6.10
N ALA A 594 -17.48 -41.00 -6.30
CA ALA A 594 -16.85 -39.94 -7.08
C ALA A 594 -17.21 -40.03 -8.57
N LEU A 595 -17.49 -38.88 -9.18
CA LEU A 595 -17.68 -38.74 -10.61
C LEU A 595 -16.32 -38.57 -11.31
N THR A 596 -16.29 -38.81 -12.62
CA THR A 596 -15.09 -38.61 -13.44
C THR A 596 -15.42 -37.94 -14.76
N ILE A 597 -14.44 -37.22 -15.31
CA ILE A 597 -14.45 -36.67 -16.67
C ILE A 597 -13.23 -37.22 -17.42
N ASP A 598 -13.37 -37.47 -18.73
CA ASP A 598 -12.24 -37.76 -19.60
C ASP A 598 -11.47 -36.46 -19.88
N MET A 599 -10.26 -36.35 -19.32
CA MET A 599 -9.42 -35.16 -19.38
C MET A 599 -8.19 -35.45 -20.25
N PRO A 600 -7.81 -34.58 -21.21
CA PRO A 600 -6.57 -34.74 -21.97
C PRO A 600 -5.33 -34.81 -21.07
N ILE A 601 -4.45 -35.80 -21.31
CA ILE A 601 -3.16 -35.88 -20.62
C ILE A 601 -2.31 -34.64 -20.96
N ASN A 602 -2.33 -34.23 -22.22
CA ASN A 602 -1.60 -33.08 -22.75
C ASN A 602 -2.53 -32.12 -23.50
N HIS A 603 -2.73 -30.92 -22.98
CA HIS A 603 -3.51 -29.85 -23.63
C HIS A 603 -2.70 -29.07 -24.68
N PHE A 604 -1.37 -29.25 -24.71
CA PHE A 604 -0.43 -28.52 -25.56
C PHE A 604 0.43 -29.48 -26.43
N PRO A 605 -0.16 -30.36 -27.26
CA PRO A 605 0.58 -31.37 -28.05
C PRO A 605 1.50 -30.78 -29.15
N GLY A 606 1.51 -29.46 -29.33
CA GLY A 606 2.45 -28.75 -30.21
C GLY A 606 3.63 -28.08 -29.48
N ASP A 607 3.67 -28.10 -28.15
CA ASP A 607 4.78 -27.57 -27.35
C ASP A 607 5.83 -28.67 -27.11
N PRO A 608 7.11 -28.48 -27.54
CA PRO A 608 8.16 -29.48 -27.36
C PRO A 608 8.55 -29.75 -25.89
N LYS A 609 8.02 -29.00 -24.91
CA LYS A 609 8.12 -29.32 -23.47
C LYS A 609 7.43 -30.64 -23.11
N TYR A 610 6.44 -31.07 -23.89
CA TYR A 610 5.60 -32.24 -23.60
C TYR A 610 5.66 -33.26 -24.74
N GLN A 611 5.61 -34.56 -24.44
CA GLN A 611 5.42 -35.58 -25.46
C GLN A 611 4.03 -35.43 -26.10
N PRO A 612 3.91 -35.46 -27.45
CA PRO A 612 2.62 -35.41 -28.11
C PRO A 612 1.81 -36.67 -27.82
N THR A 613 0.64 -36.50 -27.17
CA THR A 613 -0.34 -37.57 -26.96
C THR A 613 -1.75 -37.01 -27.12
N ASN A 614 -2.66 -37.87 -27.60
CA ASN A 614 -4.10 -37.59 -27.68
C ASN A 614 -4.89 -38.44 -26.66
N GLU A 615 -4.20 -39.10 -25.73
CA GLU A 615 -4.83 -39.95 -24.71
C GLU A 615 -5.44 -39.11 -23.58
N THR A 616 -6.43 -39.71 -22.90
CA THR A 616 -7.20 -39.08 -21.83
C THR A 616 -7.13 -39.92 -20.57
N PHE A 617 -7.16 -39.26 -19.42
CA PHE A 617 -7.23 -39.88 -18.10
C PHE A 617 -8.53 -39.48 -17.40
N LYS A 618 -8.87 -40.17 -16.31
CA LYS A 618 -10.07 -39.86 -15.51
C LYS A 618 -9.73 -38.85 -14.42
N LEU A 619 -10.03 -37.57 -14.67
CA LEU A 619 -9.99 -36.54 -13.63
C LEU A 619 -11.24 -36.68 -12.73
N ARG A 620 -11.05 -36.67 -11.42
CA ARG A 620 -12.07 -37.06 -10.42
C ARG A 620 -12.71 -35.85 -9.75
N TYR A 621 -14.01 -35.92 -9.45
CA TYR A 621 -14.72 -34.88 -8.73
C TYR A 621 -15.90 -35.40 -7.91
N PHE A 622 -16.28 -34.64 -6.88
CA PHE A 622 -17.45 -34.88 -6.03
C PHE A 622 -18.43 -33.71 -6.16
N VAL A 623 -19.74 -33.97 -6.04
CA VAL A 623 -20.80 -32.97 -6.23
C VAL A 623 -21.82 -33.08 -5.10
N ASN A 624 -22.12 -31.95 -4.45
CA ASN A 624 -23.29 -31.77 -3.61
C ASN A 624 -24.24 -30.77 -4.26
N ALA A 625 -25.46 -31.21 -4.58
CA ALA A 625 -26.51 -30.40 -5.18
C ALA A 625 -27.73 -30.19 -4.25
N ASP A 626 -27.68 -30.63 -2.99
CA ASP A 626 -28.82 -30.66 -2.06
C ASP A 626 -29.47 -29.29 -1.80
N HIS A 627 -28.67 -28.22 -1.91
CA HIS A 627 -29.11 -26.84 -1.69
C HIS A 627 -29.49 -26.10 -2.98
N TYR A 628 -29.25 -26.70 -4.15
CA TYR A 628 -29.32 -25.98 -5.43
C TYR A 628 -30.75 -25.54 -5.78
N LYS A 629 -30.87 -24.29 -6.24
CA LYS A 629 -32.10 -23.73 -6.83
C LYS A 629 -31.73 -22.91 -8.07
N PRO A 630 -32.61 -22.81 -9.09
CA PRO A 630 -32.38 -21.97 -10.26
C PRO A 630 -31.96 -20.55 -9.88
N GLY A 631 -30.83 -20.08 -10.44
CA GLY A 631 -30.19 -18.81 -10.11
C GLY A 631 -29.03 -18.92 -9.09
N GLY A 632 -28.89 -20.04 -8.38
CA GLY A 632 -27.70 -20.34 -7.59
C GLY A 632 -26.46 -20.58 -8.46
N ALA A 633 -25.28 -20.55 -7.85
CA ALA A 633 -23.99 -20.76 -8.52
C ALA A 633 -23.59 -22.25 -8.59
N VAL A 634 -22.43 -22.49 -9.20
CA VAL A 634 -21.61 -23.69 -8.98
C VAL A 634 -20.32 -23.24 -8.29
N LEU A 635 -20.18 -23.55 -7.00
CA LEU A 635 -18.96 -23.27 -6.24
C LEU A 635 -18.02 -24.48 -6.37
N ILE A 636 -16.84 -24.29 -6.95
CA ILE A 636 -15.90 -25.36 -7.26
C ILE A 636 -14.64 -25.18 -6.42
N TRP A 637 -14.47 -26.03 -5.41
CA TRP A 637 -13.27 -26.13 -4.59
C TRP A 637 -12.19 -26.93 -5.31
N ASN A 638 -11.00 -26.35 -5.45
CA ASN A 638 -9.81 -27.05 -5.92
C ASN A 638 -9.11 -27.75 -4.75
N ALA A 639 -9.04 -29.09 -4.82
CA ALA A 639 -8.34 -29.90 -3.83
C ALA A 639 -6.81 -29.67 -3.81
N GLY A 640 -6.24 -29.07 -4.87
CA GLY A 640 -4.83 -28.70 -4.95
C GLY A 640 -3.90 -29.92 -4.85
N GLU A 641 -2.84 -29.75 -4.07
CA GLU A 641 -1.75 -30.68 -3.81
C GLU A 641 -2.13 -31.86 -2.89
N GLY A 642 -3.39 -32.34 -2.98
CA GLY A 642 -3.90 -33.42 -2.14
C GLY A 642 -5.09 -34.18 -2.74
N SER A 643 -5.40 -35.33 -2.13
CA SER A 643 -6.54 -36.18 -2.51
C SER A 643 -7.89 -35.47 -2.28
N ALA A 644 -8.78 -35.54 -3.27
CA ALA A 644 -10.13 -35.02 -3.13
C ALA A 644 -10.97 -35.81 -2.10
N ASP A 645 -10.67 -37.09 -1.85
CA ASP A 645 -11.39 -37.93 -0.86
C ASP A 645 -11.43 -37.27 0.53
N ASP A 646 -10.30 -36.69 0.93
CA ASP A 646 -10.07 -36.13 2.27
C ASP A 646 -10.62 -34.71 2.42
N GLN A 647 -10.91 -34.05 1.31
CA GLN A 647 -11.49 -32.71 1.26
C GLN A 647 -13.00 -32.70 0.96
N THR A 648 -13.62 -33.87 0.74
CA THR A 648 -15.07 -34.03 0.55
C THR A 648 -15.91 -33.34 1.63
N ALA A 649 -15.43 -33.29 2.88
CA ALA A 649 -16.11 -32.60 3.97
C ALA A 649 -16.31 -31.09 3.72
N ALA A 650 -15.52 -30.45 2.85
CA ALA A 650 -15.73 -29.07 2.39
C ALA A 650 -17.15 -28.82 1.88
N ILE A 651 -17.71 -29.73 1.09
CA ILE A 651 -19.05 -29.60 0.47
C ILE A 651 -20.14 -30.47 1.11
N PHE A 652 -19.79 -31.40 2.01
CA PHE A 652 -20.76 -32.32 2.65
C PHE A 652 -20.96 -32.10 4.17
N SER A 653 -20.14 -31.30 4.85
CA SER A 653 -20.30 -31.06 6.29
C SER A 653 -20.83 -29.66 6.61
N ASN A 654 -21.92 -29.55 7.38
CA ASN A 654 -22.45 -28.27 7.85
C ASN A 654 -21.57 -27.53 8.90
N ARG A 655 -20.33 -27.98 9.07
CA ARG A 655 -19.29 -27.38 9.92
C ARG A 655 -18.12 -26.82 9.10
N THR A 656 -18.16 -26.85 7.77
CA THR A 656 -17.22 -26.13 6.91
C THR A 656 -17.84 -24.85 6.38
N PHE A 657 -17.00 -23.88 6.03
CA PHE A 657 -17.48 -22.62 5.48
C PHE A 657 -18.07 -22.79 4.07
N ILE A 658 -17.47 -23.64 3.23
CA ILE A 658 -17.91 -23.88 1.85
C ILE A 658 -19.32 -24.49 1.78
N TYR A 659 -19.68 -25.41 2.68
CA TYR A 659 -21.05 -25.89 2.83
C TYR A 659 -22.01 -24.76 3.23
N ASN A 660 -21.58 -23.86 4.12
CA ASN A 660 -22.40 -22.72 4.50
C ASN A 660 -22.61 -21.75 3.31
N LEU A 661 -21.59 -21.54 2.47
CA LEU A 661 -21.71 -20.77 1.23
C LEU A 661 -22.73 -21.41 0.27
N THR A 662 -22.66 -22.72 0.00
CA THR A 662 -23.62 -23.39 -0.90
C THR A 662 -25.05 -23.33 -0.35
N GLN A 663 -25.23 -23.56 0.95
CA GLN A 663 -26.52 -23.44 1.62
C GLN A 663 -27.09 -22.01 1.58
N SER A 664 -26.29 -21.00 1.89
CA SER A 664 -26.72 -19.59 1.97
C SER A 664 -26.89 -18.90 0.61
N THR A 665 -26.34 -19.48 -0.47
CA THR A 665 -26.50 -18.96 -1.85
C THR A 665 -27.41 -19.82 -2.72
N ASN A 666 -27.85 -20.99 -2.23
CA ASN A 666 -28.61 -22.00 -2.99
C ASN A 666 -27.83 -22.58 -4.18
N SER A 667 -26.52 -22.77 -3.99
CA SER A 667 -25.57 -23.17 -5.03
C SER A 667 -25.25 -24.67 -4.98
N VAL A 668 -24.73 -25.21 -6.09
CA VAL A 668 -24.03 -26.50 -6.11
C VAL A 668 -22.65 -26.33 -5.48
N GLY A 669 -22.19 -27.31 -4.70
CA GLY A 669 -20.79 -27.45 -4.30
C GLY A 669 -20.12 -28.56 -5.09
N ILE A 670 -18.91 -28.32 -5.58
CA ILE A 670 -18.05 -29.31 -6.24
C ILE A 670 -16.69 -29.33 -5.53
N VAL A 671 -16.10 -30.51 -5.35
CA VAL A 671 -14.67 -30.68 -5.06
C VAL A 671 -14.06 -31.34 -6.29
N LEU A 672 -13.15 -30.65 -6.97
CA LEU A 672 -12.44 -31.15 -8.15
C LEU A 672 -11.00 -31.49 -7.75
N GLU A 673 -10.57 -32.70 -8.10
CA GLU A 673 -9.22 -33.20 -7.85
C GLU A 673 -8.23 -32.61 -8.87
N HIS A 674 -6.98 -32.38 -8.46
CA HIS A 674 -5.91 -31.94 -9.35
C HIS A 674 -5.28 -33.13 -10.10
N ARG A 675 -4.78 -32.93 -11.33
CA ARG A 675 -4.02 -33.96 -12.06
C ARG A 675 -2.87 -34.51 -11.21
N TYR A 676 -2.61 -35.81 -11.35
CA TYR A 676 -1.69 -36.66 -10.56
C TYR A 676 -2.10 -36.92 -9.10
N TYR A 677 -2.85 -36.03 -8.43
CA TYR A 677 -3.20 -36.22 -7.01
C TYR A 677 -4.37 -37.17 -6.81
N GLY A 678 -4.40 -37.83 -5.65
CA GLY A 678 -5.46 -38.75 -5.24
C GLY A 678 -5.62 -39.96 -6.17
N LYS A 679 -6.60 -39.91 -7.08
CA LYS A 679 -6.83 -40.97 -8.09
C LYS A 679 -6.86 -40.44 -9.52
N SER A 680 -6.58 -39.15 -9.70
CA SER A 680 -6.60 -38.44 -10.98
C SER A 680 -5.27 -38.55 -11.73
N ILE A 681 -4.75 -39.78 -11.83
CA ILE A 681 -3.39 -40.08 -12.28
C ILE A 681 -3.37 -40.29 -13.81
N PRO A 682 -2.59 -39.49 -14.58
CA PRO A 682 -2.54 -39.62 -16.03
C PRO A 682 -1.48 -40.60 -16.56
N MET A 683 -0.49 -40.98 -15.75
CA MET A 683 0.70 -41.73 -16.18
C MET A 683 0.96 -42.94 -15.24
N PRO A 684 1.62 -44.02 -15.70
CA PRO A 684 1.76 -45.25 -14.92
C PRO A 684 2.78 -45.17 -13.77
N SER A 685 3.59 -44.12 -13.68
CA SER A 685 4.58 -43.90 -12.61
C SER A 685 4.72 -42.41 -12.26
N PHE A 686 5.45 -42.13 -11.18
CA PHE A 686 5.94 -40.80 -10.80
C PHE A 686 7.45 -40.65 -11.10
N SER A 687 7.89 -41.20 -12.23
CA SER A 687 9.23 -41.02 -12.77
C SER A 687 9.42 -39.63 -13.40
N THR A 688 10.67 -39.19 -13.58
CA THR A 688 10.97 -37.88 -14.18
C THR A 688 10.34 -37.70 -15.56
N ASP A 689 10.29 -38.76 -16.38
CA ASP A 689 9.60 -38.72 -17.69
C ASP A 689 8.08 -38.63 -17.53
N ASP A 690 7.47 -39.42 -16.64
CA ASP A 690 6.01 -39.43 -16.46
C ASP A 690 5.48 -38.16 -15.78
N LEU A 691 6.29 -37.46 -14.97
CA LEU A 691 5.93 -36.19 -14.33
C LEU A 691 5.96 -34.97 -15.27
N GLN A 692 6.30 -35.15 -16.56
CA GLN A 692 6.37 -34.07 -17.55
C GLN A 692 5.07 -33.25 -17.70
N TYR A 693 3.90 -33.85 -17.45
CA TYR A 693 2.60 -33.17 -17.55
C TYR A 693 2.07 -32.67 -16.19
N LEU A 694 2.84 -32.82 -15.10
CA LEU A 694 2.55 -32.17 -13.82
C LEU A 694 3.18 -30.77 -13.84
N THR A 695 2.46 -29.84 -14.48
CA THR A 695 2.87 -28.43 -14.61
C THR A 695 1.69 -27.50 -14.38
N VAL A 696 1.99 -26.26 -13.98
CA VAL A 696 0.99 -25.20 -13.79
C VAL A 696 0.20 -24.93 -15.08
N GLU A 697 0.87 -24.95 -16.23
CA GLU A 697 0.19 -24.74 -17.53
C GLU A 697 -0.87 -25.82 -17.80
N GLN A 698 -0.54 -27.09 -17.59
CA GLN A 698 -1.45 -28.21 -17.84
C GLN A 698 -2.59 -28.26 -16.82
N ALA A 699 -2.32 -27.89 -15.56
CA ALA A 699 -3.34 -27.78 -14.52
C ALA A 699 -4.40 -26.71 -14.88
N LEU A 700 -3.99 -25.48 -15.22
CA LEU A 700 -4.94 -24.41 -15.60
C LEU A 700 -5.80 -24.81 -16.82
N ALA A 701 -5.24 -25.59 -17.74
CA ALA A 701 -5.97 -26.15 -18.88
C ALA A 701 -6.98 -27.25 -18.49
N ASP A 702 -6.75 -28.03 -17.44
CA ASP A 702 -7.76 -28.96 -16.89
C ASP A 702 -8.99 -28.21 -16.36
N TRP A 703 -8.76 -27.11 -15.63
CA TRP A 703 -9.83 -26.27 -15.07
C TRP A 703 -10.66 -25.59 -16.15
N GLU A 704 -9.99 -25.12 -17.21
CA GLU A 704 -10.61 -24.63 -18.44
C GLU A 704 -11.45 -25.69 -19.15
N TYR A 705 -10.92 -26.91 -19.29
CA TYR A 705 -11.61 -28.02 -19.94
C TYR A 705 -12.81 -28.50 -19.12
N PHE A 706 -12.69 -28.60 -17.79
CA PHE A 706 -13.78 -28.96 -16.89
C PHE A 706 -14.94 -27.97 -17.01
N ALA A 707 -14.66 -26.68 -16.91
CA ALA A 707 -15.66 -25.61 -17.03
C ALA A 707 -16.39 -25.60 -18.39
N LYS A 708 -15.82 -26.20 -19.44
CA LYS A 708 -16.42 -26.31 -20.78
C LYS A 708 -17.12 -27.63 -21.07
N ASN A 709 -16.76 -28.72 -20.39
CA ASN A 709 -17.18 -30.09 -20.75
C ASN A 709 -17.84 -30.89 -19.62
N ALA A 710 -17.84 -30.40 -18.37
CA ALA A 710 -18.39 -31.15 -17.23
C ALA A 710 -19.94 -31.19 -17.24
N GLU A 711 -20.50 -32.40 -17.16
CA GLU A 711 -21.93 -32.66 -17.10
C GLU A 711 -22.32 -33.26 -15.76
N LEU A 712 -23.20 -32.58 -15.01
CA LEU A 712 -23.62 -33.01 -13.66
C LEU A 712 -24.82 -33.97 -13.77
N PRO A 713 -24.76 -35.22 -13.27
CA PRO A 713 -25.82 -36.22 -13.50
C PRO A 713 -27.23 -35.83 -13.05
N THR A 714 -27.33 -35.02 -11.99
CA THR A 714 -28.61 -34.51 -11.45
C THR A 714 -29.02 -33.15 -12.02
N LEU A 715 -28.08 -32.42 -12.65
CA LEU A 715 -28.25 -31.06 -13.17
C LEU A 715 -27.56 -30.95 -14.55
N PRO A 716 -28.00 -31.74 -15.56
CA PRO A 716 -27.35 -31.75 -16.87
C PRO A 716 -27.45 -30.38 -17.53
N GLN A 717 -26.40 -30.05 -18.28
CA GLN A 717 -26.22 -28.78 -18.99
C GLN A 717 -26.24 -27.53 -18.10
N LEU A 718 -25.97 -27.67 -16.78
CA LEU A 718 -25.84 -26.52 -15.89
C LEU A 718 -24.58 -25.71 -16.22
N ILE A 719 -23.46 -26.42 -16.38
CA ILE A 719 -22.13 -25.88 -16.69
C ILE A 719 -22.01 -25.61 -18.20
N THR A 720 -22.17 -26.64 -19.04
CA THR A 720 -21.93 -26.58 -20.51
C THR A 720 -22.82 -25.61 -21.30
N GLN A 721 -23.91 -25.11 -20.70
CA GLN A 721 -24.78 -24.07 -21.30
C GLN A 721 -24.82 -22.76 -20.48
N ASN A 722 -23.87 -22.54 -19.57
CA ASN A 722 -23.77 -21.33 -18.74
C ASN A 722 -25.12 -20.95 -18.08
N LYS A 723 -25.73 -21.90 -17.34
CA LYS A 723 -27.02 -21.69 -16.64
C LYS A 723 -26.87 -21.27 -15.18
N ALA A 724 -25.65 -21.20 -14.69
CA ALA A 724 -25.27 -20.73 -13.37
C ALA A 724 -23.84 -20.16 -13.42
N PRO A 725 -23.50 -19.14 -12.62
CA PRO A 725 -22.13 -18.65 -12.52
C PRO A 725 -21.23 -19.74 -11.92
N LEU A 726 -20.10 -20.03 -12.57
CA LEU A 726 -19.03 -20.84 -12.00
C LEU A 726 -18.17 -19.96 -11.09
N ILE A 727 -17.95 -20.36 -9.84
CA ILE A 727 -17.10 -19.66 -8.89
C ILE A 727 -15.97 -20.59 -8.47
N TYR A 728 -14.74 -20.15 -8.70
CA TYR A 728 -13.54 -20.89 -8.29
C TYR A 728 -13.25 -20.60 -6.80
N LEU A 729 -13.03 -21.63 -6.00
CA LEU A 729 -12.56 -21.51 -4.62
C LEU A 729 -11.26 -22.33 -4.45
N GLY A 730 -10.25 -21.74 -3.83
CA GLY A 730 -9.01 -22.46 -3.55
C GLY A 730 -8.13 -21.77 -2.50
N ALA A 731 -7.21 -22.52 -1.91
CA ALA A 731 -6.24 -22.04 -0.93
C ALA A 731 -4.80 -22.50 -1.27
N SER A 732 -3.77 -21.82 -0.75
CA SER A 732 -2.36 -22.14 -1.05
C SER A 732 -2.07 -22.13 -2.56
N TYR A 733 -1.41 -23.16 -3.10
CA TYR A 733 -1.22 -23.38 -4.53
C TYR A 733 -2.55 -23.52 -5.28
N SER A 734 -3.58 -24.10 -4.66
CA SER A 734 -4.95 -24.17 -5.20
C SER A 734 -5.60 -22.78 -5.30
N GLY A 735 -5.26 -21.85 -4.40
CA GLY A 735 -5.61 -20.42 -4.47
C GLY A 735 -4.77 -19.64 -5.49
N ALA A 736 -3.49 -19.98 -5.63
CA ALA A 736 -2.63 -19.42 -6.67
C ALA A 736 -3.12 -19.83 -8.08
N LEU A 737 -3.55 -21.08 -8.26
CA LEU A 737 -4.25 -21.54 -9.46
C LEU A 737 -5.54 -20.74 -9.72
N ALA A 738 -6.34 -20.40 -8.68
CA ALA A 738 -7.51 -19.53 -8.85
C ALA A 738 -7.11 -18.15 -9.42
N ALA A 739 -6.07 -17.54 -8.84
CA ALA A 739 -5.55 -16.26 -9.29
C ALA A 739 -5.00 -16.32 -10.73
N TRP A 740 -4.20 -17.33 -11.09
CA TRP A 740 -3.69 -17.48 -12.46
C TRP A 740 -4.78 -17.85 -13.47
N GLN A 741 -5.81 -18.61 -13.08
CA GLN A 741 -6.96 -18.91 -13.94
C GLN A 741 -7.69 -17.63 -14.36
N SER A 742 -7.77 -16.63 -13.47
CA SER A 742 -8.31 -15.30 -13.81
C SER A 742 -7.47 -14.51 -14.82
N VAL A 743 -6.16 -14.80 -14.93
CA VAL A 743 -5.25 -14.13 -15.86
C VAL A 743 -5.18 -14.85 -17.21
N VAL A 744 -5.15 -16.19 -17.21
CA VAL A 744 -5.01 -17.02 -18.42
C VAL A 744 -6.36 -17.27 -19.09
N TYR A 745 -7.43 -17.43 -18.30
CA TYR A 745 -8.77 -17.79 -18.75
C TYR A 745 -9.84 -16.85 -18.10
N PRO A 746 -9.75 -15.52 -18.31
CA PRO A 746 -10.52 -14.48 -17.60
C PRO A 746 -12.04 -14.55 -17.80
N THR A 747 -12.53 -15.28 -18.80
CA THR A 747 -13.96 -15.38 -19.15
C THR A 747 -14.62 -16.69 -18.73
N THR A 748 -13.86 -17.63 -18.13
CA THR A 748 -14.34 -18.99 -17.88
C THR A 748 -15.06 -19.16 -16.55
N PHE A 749 -14.56 -18.52 -15.49
CA PHE A 749 -15.24 -18.46 -14.21
C PHE A 749 -15.81 -17.05 -14.01
N TRP A 750 -16.96 -16.96 -13.34
CA TRP A 750 -17.58 -15.67 -13.07
C TRP A 750 -16.83 -14.91 -11.95
N GLY A 751 -16.26 -15.64 -10.99
CA GLY A 751 -15.46 -15.08 -9.90
C GLY A 751 -14.58 -16.14 -9.23
N TYR A 752 -13.65 -15.66 -8.42
CA TYR A 752 -12.53 -16.43 -7.86
C TYR A 752 -12.31 -16.00 -6.41
N ILE A 753 -12.20 -16.95 -5.47
CA ILE A 753 -11.71 -16.70 -4.11
C ILE A 753 -10.39 -17.46 -3.94
N ALA A 754 -9.32 -16.68 -3.78
CA ALA A 754 -7.94 -17.13 -3.70
C ALA A 754 -7.40 -16.88 -2.28
N SER A 755 -7.47 -17.92 -1.44
CA SER A 755 -7.05 -17.88 -0.04
C SER A 755 -5.58 -18.24 0.12
N SER A 756 -4.85 -17.56 1.02
CA SER A 756 -3.40 -17.76 1.28
C SER A 756 -2.59 -17.95 -0.02
N ALA A 757 -2.87 -17.14 -1.04
CA ALA A 757 -2.64 -17.53 -2.44
C ALA A 757 -1.18 -17.30 -2.87
N VAL A 758 -0.37 -18.35 -2.95
CA VAL A 758 1.09 -18.31 -3.19
C VAL A 758 1.49 -17.98 -4.64
N THR A 759 1.08 -16.81 -5.12
CA THR A 759 1.27 -16.34 -6.51
C THR A 759 2.73 -16.01 -6.88
N VAL A 760 3.63 -15.85 -5.90
CA VAL A 760 5.05 -15.55 -6.11
C VAL A 760 5.93 -16.67 -5.58
N SER A 761 6.68 -17.32 -6.48
CA SER A 761 7.75 -18.26 -6.14
C SER A 761 8.96 -17.56 -5.51
N ILE A 762 9.41 -18.08 -4.37
CA ILE A 762 10.62 -17.64 -3.66
C ILE A 762 11.64 -18.79 -3.65
N LEU A 763 12.89 -18.53 -4.06
CA LEU A 763 13.93 -19.57 -4.10
C LEU A 763 14.55 -19.87 -2.74
N ASP A 764 14.93 -18.83 -2.00
CA ASP A 764 15.49 -18.93 -0.64
C ASP A 764 14.50 -18.32 0.34
N PHE A 765 13.73 -19.17 1.03
CA PHE A 765 12.54 -18.78 1.76
C PHE A 765 12.73 -18.85 3.29
N ALA A 766 13.86 -18.32 3.79
CA ALA A 766 14.10 -18.15 5.22
C ALA A 766 12.99 -17.37 5.96
N ALA A 767 12.28 -16.48 5.25
CA ALA A 767 11.17 -15.70 5.81
C ALA A 767 9.94 -16.52 6.20
N TYR A 768 9.83 -17.78 5.77
CA TYR A 768 8.71 -18.67 6.10
C TYR A 768 8.51 -18.82 7.63
N VAL A 769 9.61 -18.90 8.39
CA VAL A 769 9.57 -19.09 9.84
C VAL A 769 9.41 -17.79 10.64
N ASN A 770 9.23 -16.64 9.98
CA ASN A 770 9.10 -15.35 10.68
C ASN A 770 7.89 -15.30 11.62
N PRO A 771 6.67 -15.77 11.27
CA PRO A 771 5.55 -15.76 12.21
C PRO A 771 5.78 -16.55 13.50
N VAL A 772 6.59 -17.62 13.46
CA VAL A 772 7.02 -18.34 14.66
C VAL A 772 7.96 -17.49 15.51
N ARG A 773 8.83 -16.69 14.92
CA ARG A 773 9.69 -15.75 15.64
C ARG A 773 8.88 -14.60 16.28
N ASP A 774 7.88 -14.10 15.55
CA ASP A 774 7.21 -12.84 15.83
C ASP A 774 5.98 -12.98 16.73
N PHE A 775 5.24 -14.11 16.62
CA PHE A 775 3.95 -14.33 17.30
C PHE A 775 3.92 -15.51 18.29
N ALA A 776 4.88 -16.45 18.24
CA ALA A 776 4.90 -17.57 19.18
C ALA A 776 5.33 -17.12 20.61
N PRO A 777 5.08 -17.95 21.65
CA PRO A 777 5.49 -17.63 23.02
C PRO A 777 6.99 -17.32 23.13
N ARG A 778 7.34 -16.20 23.78
CA ARG A 778 8.73 -15.70 23.83
C ARG A 778 9.72 -16.66 24.50
N ASP A 779 9.24 -17.47 25.45
CA ASP A 779 10.00 -18.55 26.06
C ASP A 779 10.20 -19.73 25.11
N CYS A 780 9.20 -20.10 24.32
CA CYS A 780 9.35 -21.09 23.24
C CYS A 780 10.40 -20.64 22.21
N VAL A 781 10.31 -19.41 21.71
CA VAL A 781 11.28 -18.83 20.76
C VAL A 781 12.69 -18.76 21.36
N ALA A 782 12.84 -18.32 22.61
CA ALA A 782 14.13 -18.21 23.27
C ALA A 782 14.79 -19.58 23.53
N ASN A 783 14.00 -20.59 23.93
CA ASN A 783 14.51 -21.96 24.10
C ASN A 783 14.87 -22.59 22.74
N LEU A 784 14.07 -22.36 21.70
CA LEU A 784 14.32 -22.88 20.35
C LEU A 784 15.61 -22.30 19.75
N SER A 785 15.80 -20.98 19.77
CA SER A 785 17.05 -20.36 19.29
C SER A 785 18.24 -20.84 20.10
N ALA A 786 18.16 -20.84 21.45
CA ALA A 786 19.27 -21.30 22.28
C ALA A 786 19.65 -22.77 22.08
N ALA A 787 18.69 -23.63 21.69
CA ALA A 787 18.97 -25.00 21.28
C ALA A 787 19.61 -25.08 19.89
N LEU A 788 19.04 -24.38 18.90
CA LEU A 788 19.54 -24.37 17.52
C LEU A 788 20.93 -23.73 17.41
N ASP A 789 21.20 -22.62 18.10
CA ASP A 789 22.51 -21.97 18.15
C ASP A 789 23.61 -22.94 18.64
N LEU A 790 23.30 -23.78 19.63
CA LEU A 790 24.21 -24.79 20.18
C LEU A 790 24.39 -25.98 19.21
N ILE A 791 23.30 -26.47 18.61
CA ILE A 791 23.34 -27.53 17.60
C ILE A 791 24.16 -27.08 16.37
N ASP A 792 23.88 -25.89 15.86
CA ASP A 792 24.47 -25.34 14.64
C ASP A 792 25.93 -24.90 14.79
N THR A 793 26.43 -24.76 16.02
CA THR A 793 27.84 -24.49 16.33
C THR A 793 28.61 -25.75 16.77
N THR A 794 27.94 -26.90 16.90
CA THR A 794 28.57 -28.17 17.28
C THR A 794 29.56 -28.65 16.21
N SER A 795 30.80 -28.93 16.64
CA SER A 795 31.89 -29.38 15.76
C SER A 795 31.64 -30.79 15.21
N GLU A 796 32.21 -31.10 14.05
CA GLU A 796 31.96 -32.37 13.33
C GLU A 796 32.19 -33.63 14.18
N SER A 797 33.17 -33.60 15.09
CA SER A 797 33.46 -34.71 16.02
C SER A 797 32.37 -34.94 17.07
N MET A 798 31.62 -33.90 17.45
CA MET A 798 30.59 -33.95 18.51
C MET A 798 29.17 -34.15 17.96
N ARG A 799 28.96 -33.97 16.65
CA ARG A 799 27.64 -34.10 15.99
C ARG A 799 27.00 -35.49 16.17
N LYS A 800 27.79 -36.57 16.08
CA LYS A 800 27.29 -37.95 16.23
C LYS A 800 26.84 -38.27 17.67
N PRO A 801 27.63 -37.97 18.72
CA PRO A 801 27.15 -37.99 20.10
C PRO A 801 25.90 -37.12 20.32
N LEU A 802 25.81 -35.94 19.71
CA LEU A 802 24.63 -35.08 19.79
C LEU A 802 23.39 -35.71 19.15
N GLN A 803 23.49 -36.28 17.94
CA GLN A 803 22.40 -37.02 17.29
C GLN A 803 21.87 -38.18 18.17
N SER A 804 22.77 -38.86 18.89
CA SER A 804 22.41 -39.96 19.80
C SER A 804 21.47 -39.53 20.94
N ILE A 805 21.57 -38.27 21.39
CA ILE A 805 20.71 -37.71 22.45
C ILE A 805 19.26 -37.54 21.96
N PHE A 806 19.06 -37.28 20.66
CA PHE A 806 17.76 -37.18 20.00
C PHE A 806 17.17 -38.55 19.61
N GLY A 807 17.80 -39.66 20.02
CA GLY A 807 17.38 -41.02 19.64
C GLY A 807 17.80 -41.45 18.23
N LEU A 808 18.62 -40.65 17.53
CA LEU A 808 19.05 -40.88 16.15
C LEU A 808 20.45 -41.54 16.12
N PRO A 809 20.60 -42.79 15.64
CA PRO A 809 21.88 -43.50 15.66
C PRO A 809 22.98 -42.86 14.81
N GLN A 810 24.22 -42.95 15.32
CA GLN A 810 25.41 -42.27 14.79
C GLN A 810 25.83 -42.67 13.37
N ASP A 811 25.24 -43.74 12.83
CA ASP A 811 25.54 -44.35 11.54
C ASP A 811 24.38 -44.25 10.54
N GLN A 812 23.21 -43.75 10.96
CA GLN A 812 22.01 -43.75 10.12
C GLN A 812 21.75 -42.43 9.39
N LEU A 813 21.95 -41.25 10.00
CA LEU A 813 21.59 -39.96 9.39
C LEU A 813 22.77 -39.01 9.16
N GLU A 814 22.75 -38.26 8.06
CA GLU A 814 23.61 -37.08 7.93
C GLU A 814 23.20 -35.98 8.91
N PHE A 815 24.11 -35.05 9.21
CA PHE A 815 23.81 -33.95 10.13
C PHE A 815 22.76 -32.98 9.56
N VAL A 816 22.78 -32.71 8.25
CA VAL A 816 21.77 -31.87 7.60
C VAL A 816 20.40 -32.52 7.63
N ASP A 817 20.33 -33.82 7.35
CA ASP A 817 19.12 -34.63 7.47
C ASP A 817 18.56 -34.55 8.90
N PHE A 818 19.42 -34.69 9.92
CA PHE A 818 19.05 -34.57 11.34
C PHE A 818 18.44 -33.22 11.70
N VAL A 819 19.08 -32.10 11.36
CA VAL A 819 18.50 -30.78 11.69
C VAL A 819 17.24 -30.46 10.89
N ASN A 820 17.08 -31.07 9.72
CA ASN A 820 15.86 -31.06 8.92
C ASN A 820 14.73 -31.89 9.56
N VAL A 821 15.03 -32.92 10.36
CA VAL A 821 14.02 -33.58 11.23
C VAL A 821 13.56 -32.65 12.36
N LEU A 822 14.46 -31.81 12.91
CA LEU A 822 14.08 -30.84 13.95
C LEU A 822 13.08 -29.80 13.43
N ALA A 823 13.15 -29.44 12.15
CA ALA A 823 12.29 -28.43 11.53
C ALA A 823 10.78 -28.75 11.64
N GLU A 824 10.37 -30.01 11.80
CA GLU A 824 8.95 -30.39 11.92
C GLU A 824 8.20 -29.59 12.99
N GLY A 825 8.77 -29.45 14.19
CA GLY A 825 8.12 -28.77 15.33
C GLY A 825 7.75 -27.30 15.02
N PRO A 826 8.70 -26.47 14.56
CA PRO A 826 8.41 -25.11 14.10
C PRO A 826 7.49 -25.02 12.88
N LEU A 827 7.55 -25.99 11.94
CA LEU A 827 6.74 -25.97 10.71
C LEU A 827 5.24 -26.22 10.97
N GLU A 828 4.86 -26.88 12.07
CA GLU A 828 3.45 -27.06 12.49
C GLU A 828 2.73 -25.73 12.82
N TRP A 829 3.41 -24.59 12.76
CA TRP A 829 2.75 -23.28 12.81
C TRP A 829 1.66 -23.14 11.75
N GLN A 830 1.90 -23.53 10.49
CA GLN A 830 0.88 -23.40 9.41
C GLN A 830 -0.43 -24.15 9.74
N SER A 831 -0.31 -25.30 10.43
CA SER A 831 -1.40 -26.19 10.82
C SER A 831 -2.30 -25.60 11.93
N SER A 832 -1.92 -24.46 12.52
CA SER A 832 -2.59 -23.87 13.68
C SER A 832 -3.99 -23.28 13.38
N SER A 833 -4.37 -23.15 12.12
CA SER A 833 -5.64 -22.56 11.65
C SER A 833 -6.89 -23.19 12.26
N GLY A 834 -7.35 -22.60 13.37
CA GLY A 834 -8.55 -23.00 14.10
C GLY A 834 -8.34 -24.03 15.21
N ASN A 835 -7.11 -24.54 15.44
CA ASN A 835 -6.78 -25.45 16.54
C ASN A 835 -5.25 -25.59 16.78
N GLN A 836 -4.63 -24.59 17.44
CA GLN A 836 -3.18 -24.49 17.74
C GLN A 836 -2.49 -25.67 18.48
N ARG A 837 -3.18 -26.79 18.77
CA ARG A 837 -2.75 -27.81 19.75
C ARG A 837 -1.37 -28.41 19.50
N GLU A 838 -0.98 -28.64 18.25
CA GLU A 838 0.23 -29.41 17.96
C GLU A 838 1.47 -28.52 18.08
N PHE A 839 1.44 -27.31 17.52
CA PHE A 839 2.43 -26.26 17.78
C PHE A 839 2.46 -25.83 19.27
N SER A 840 1.31 -25.70 19.95
CA SER A 840 1.29 -25.45 21.39
C SER A 840 1.96 -26.57 22.18
N ALA A 841 1.71 -27.83 21.85
CA ALA A 841 2.36 -28.97 22.52
C ALA A 841 3.87 -29.03 22.28
N PHE A 842 4.34 -28.60 21.09
CA PHE A 842 5.76 -28.39 20.81
C PHE A 842 6.35 -27.28 21.71
N CYS A 843 5.68 -26.12 21.81
CA CYS A 843 6.14 -25.03 22.66
C CYS A 843 6.10 -25.35 24.16
N ASP A 844 5.06 -26.04 24.64
CA ASP A 844 4.98 -26.55 26.02
C ASP A 844 6.14 -27.49 26.32
N ALA A 845 6.45 -28.42 25.40
CA ALA A 845 7.54 -29.38 25.55
C ALA A 845 8.92 -28.70 25.58
N ILE A 846 9.24 -27.80 24.64
CA ILE A 846 10.57 -27.15 24.57
C ILE A 846 10.78 -26.10 25.68
N SER A 847 9.70 -25.53 26.24
CA SER A 847 9.76 -24.51 27.30
C SER A 847 9.68 -25.09 28.70
N THR A 848 8.81 -26.09 28.92
CA THR A 848 8.45 -26.60 30.27
C THR A 848 8.51 -28.11 30.45
N GLY A 849 8.66 -28.89 29.37
CA GLY A 849 8.65 -30.36 29.43
C GLY A 849 9.87 -30.99 30.10
N ASP A 850 9.79 -32.29 30.38
CA ASP A 850 10.91 -33.08 30.89
C ASP A 850 11.91 -33.42 29.77
N GLY A 851 13.20 -33.12 30.01
CA GLY A 851 14.29 -33.43 29.08
C GLY A 851 14.79 -34.88 29.18
N VAL A 852 15.35 -35.39 28.08
CA VAL A 852 15.94 -36.75 28.05
C VAL A 852 17.06 -36.90 29.07
N GLN A 853 17.20 -38.10 29.62
CA GLN A 853 18.26 -38.44 30.58
C GLN A 853 19.48 -38.97 29.82
N ALA A 854 20.48 -38.12 29.58
CA ALA A 854 21.77 -38.49 29.03
C ALA A 854 22.79 -38.80 30.15
N SER A 855 23.77 -39.65 29.89
CA SER A 855 24.89 -39.89 30.81
C SER A 855 25.92 -38.75 30.74
N ASP A 856 26.67 -38.54 31.83
CA ASP A 856 27.71 -37.51 31.89
C ASP A 856 28.70 -37.61 30.72
N THR A 857 29.13 -38.84 30.37
CA THR A 857 30.00 -39.11 29.22
C THR A 857 29.38 -38.68 27.89
N LEU A 858 28.09 -38.92 27.67
CA LEU A 858 27.42 -38.52 26.43
C LEU A 858 27.20 -37.00 26.37
N LEU A 859 27.01 -36.34 27.53
CA LEU A 859 26.99 -34.87 27.63
C LEU A 859 28.37 -34.27 27.35
N GLU A 860 29.46 -34.91 27.78
CA GLU A 860 30.83 -34.49 27.43
C GLU A 860 31.12 -34.70 25.93
N GLU A 861 30.85 -35.88 25.38
CA GLU A 861 31.11 -36.22 23.97
C GLU A 861 30.29 -35.39 22.97
N SER A 862 29.09 -34.95 23.35
CA SER A 862 28.24 -34.04 22.55
C SER A 862 28.58 -32.56 22.73
N GLY A 863 29.49 -32.21 23.64
CA GLY A 863 29.81 -30.83 24.01
C GLY A 863 28.77 -30.15 24.91
N LEU A 864 27.60 -30.76 25.14
CA LEU A 864 26.52 -30.20 25.95
C LEU A 864 26.94 -29.97 27.42
N ALA A 865 27.89 -30.74 27.96
CA ALA A 865 28.43 -30.54 29.31
C ALA A 865 29.09 -29.17 29.50
N ALA A 866 29.62 -28.56 28.42
CA ALA A 866 30.25 -27.24 28.44
C ALA A 866 29.28 -26.08 28.13
N ALA A 867 28.04 -26.39 27.74
CA ALA A 867 27.02 -25.38 27.45
C ALA A 867 26.40 -24.78 28.72
N SER A 868 25.74 -23.62 28.58
CA SER A 868 25.00 -23.01 29.69
C SER A 868 23.77 -23.86 30.06
N GLU A 869 23.42 -23.88 31.35
CA GLU A 869 22.27 -24.66 31.86
C GLU A 869 20.97 -24.43 31.07
N PRO A 870 20.58 -23.19 30.67
CA PRO A 870 19.37 -22.98 29.86
C PRO A 870 19.46 -23.63 28.48
N ALA A 871 20.57 -23.44 27.75
CA ALA A 871 20.74 -23.98 26.40
C ALA A 871 20.84 -25.51 26.41
N ARG A 872 21.60 -26.09 27.36
CA ARG A 872 21.67 -27.54 27.58
C ARG A 872 20.28 -28.11 27.86
N SER A 873 19.52 -27.47 28.74
CA SER A 873 18.16 -27.91 29.09
C SER A 873 17.20 -27.82 27.91
N ALA A 874 17.31 -26.77 27.08
CA ALA A 874 16.51 -26.61 25.87
C ALA A 874 16.78 -27.73 24.85
N VAL A 875 18.06 -28.08 24.60
CA VAL A 875 18.43 -29.22 23.73
C VAL A 875 17.86 -30.54 24.28
N LEU A 876 17.98 -30.80 25.58
CA LEU A 876 17.46 -32.04 26.19
C LEU A 876 15.92 -32.14 26.15
N ARG A 877 15.20 -31.00 26.23
CA ARG A 877 13.75 -30.93 26.04
C ARG A 877 13.35 -31.12 24.58
N TYR A 878 14.09 -30.53 23.63
CA TYR A 878 13.86 -30.71 22.21
C TYR A 878 14.06 -32.18 21.79
N ALA A 879 15.13 -32.81 22.28
CA ALA A 879 15.35 -34.25 22.11
C ALA A 879 14.21 -35.11 22.67
N SER A 880 13.60 -34.69 23.78
CA SER A 880 12.44 -35.36 24.37
C SER A 880 11.20 -35.24 23.49
N TYR A 881 10.93 -34.06 22.92
CA TYR A 881 9.86 -33.87 21.93
C TYR A 881 10.05 -34.77 20.71
N ILE A 882 11.24 -34.73 20.10
CA ILE A 882 11.55 -35.50 18.88
C ILE A 882 11.43 -37.01 19.14
N THR A 883 12.03 -37.52 20.23
CA THR A 883 11.97 -38.96 20.56
C THR A 883 10.54 -39.45 20.82
N ASN A 884 9.69 -38.64 21.45
CA ASN A 884 8.34 -39.03 21.86
C ASN A 884 7.23 -38.67 20.84
N ARG A 885 7.56 -38.01 19.72
CA ARG A 885 6.60 -37.62 18.66
C ARG A 885 7.17 -37.89 17.28
N THR A 886 8.18 -37.13 16.86
CA THR A 886 8.78 -37.25 15.53
C THR A 886 9.45 -38.60 15.27
N LEU A 887 9.87 -39.37 16.28
CA LEU A 887 10.39 -40.73 16.05
C LEU A 887 9.32 -41.84 16.20
N THR A 888 8.17 -41.59 16.84
CA THR A 888 7.20 -42.67 17.15
C THR A 888 6.43 -43.17 15.94
N ASP A 889 6.24 -42.31 14.94
CA ASP A 889 5.36 -42.60 13.82
C ASP A 889 6.11 -43.31 12.66
N CYS A 890 7.44 -43.53 12.78
CA CYS A 890 8.29 -44.19 11.78
C CYS A 890 8.29 -45.73 11.97
N GLU A 891 7.23 -46.40 11.50
CA GLU A 891 6.96 -47.84 11.71
C GLU A 891 8.15 -48.78 11.42
N ASP A 892 8.91 -48.53 10.34
CA ASP A 892 10.01 -49.40 9.91
C ASP A 892 11.19 -49.42 10.89
N GLY A 893 11.29 -48.45 11.81
CA GLY A 893 12.43 -48.27 12.72
C GLY A 893 13.76 -47.93 12.03
N ASN A 894 13.81 -47.91 10.70
CA ASN A 894 14.96 -47.52 9.90
C ASN A 894 14.91 -46.01 9.65
N LEU A 895 15.66 -45.26 10.45
CA LEU A 895 15.60 -43.81 10.46
C LEU A 895 16.23 -43.19 9.21
N ASN A 896 17.15 -43.89 8.51
CA ASN A 896 17.61 -43.43 7.18
C ASN A 896 16.55 -43.64 6.09
N LYS A 897 15.71 -44.68 6.19
CA LYS A 897 14.59 -44.86 5.25
C LYS A 897 13.52 -43.78 5.46
N CYS A 898 13.18 -43.44 6.70
CA CYS A 898 12.26 -42.35 7.01
C CYS A 898 12.87 -40.97 6.71
N PHE A 899 14.11 -40.70 7.12
CA PHE A 899 14.67 -39.34 7.24
C PHE A 899 16.06 -39.12 6.60
N GLY A 900 16.56 -40.00 5.74
CA GLY A 900 17.85 -39.81 5.04
C GLY A 900 17.70 -39.32 3.59
N THR A 901 18.46 -38.30 3.17
CA THR A 901 18.56 -37.90 1.74
C THR A 901 19.77 -38.47 1.03
N ASN A 902 20.65 -39.17 1.74
CA ASN A 902 21.86 -39.76 1.19
C ASN A 902 21.61 -40.97 0.26
N ASN A 903 20.52 -41.73 0.45
CA ASN A 903 20.27 -42.96 -0.31
C ASN A 903 19.45 -42.70 -1.58
N ALA A 904 20.16 -42.55 -2.70
CA ALA A 904 19.55 -42.42 -4.03
C ALA A 904 18.60 -43.59 -4.38
N THR A 905 18.79 -44.79 -3.84
CA THR A 905 17.94 -45.95 -4.17
C THR A 905 16.51 -45.79 -3.63
N ASP A 906 16.38 -45.27 -2.40
CA ASP A 906 15.07 -45.05 -1.78
C ASP A 906 14.40 -43.79 -2.35
N LEU A 907 15.18 -42.72 -2.59
CA LEU A 907 14.69 -41.47 -3.18
C LEU A 907 14.30 -41.57 -4.67
N GLN A 908 14.70 -42.64 -5.37
CA GLN A 908 14.38 -42.86 -6.79
C GLN A 908 13.28 -43.90 -7.02
N LEU A 909 12.66 -44.41 -5.94
CA LEU A 909 11.37 -45.09 -6.04
C LEU A 909 10.34 -44.14 -6.66
N ALA A 910 9.54 -44.65 -7.60
CA ALA A 910 8.71 -43.87 -8.50
C ALA A 910 7.39 -44.58 -8.87
N ASP A 911 7.03 -45.61 -8.12
CA ASP A 911 5.69 -46.20 -8.11
C ASP A 911 4.62 -45.21 -7.61
N LEU A 912 3.35 -45.55 -7.83
CA LEU A 912 2.20 -44.68 -7.53
C LEU A 912 1.91 -44.53 -6.02
N ASP A 913 2.57 -45.32 -5.16
CA ASP A 913 2.50 -45.16 -3.71
C ASP A 913 3.45 -44.04 -3.21
N GLN A 914 4.27 -43.46 -4.09
CA GLN A 914 5.18 -42.35 -3.78
C GLN A 914 4.55 -40.96 -4.05
N ASP A 915 3.33 -40.72 -3.57
CA ASP A 915 2.55 -39.50 -3.83
C ASP A 915 3.26 -38.19 -3.38
N TRP A 916 4.09 -38.27 -2.35
CA TRP A 916 4.98 -37.20 -1.90
C TRP A 916 5.89 -36.62 -3.00
N ARG A 917 6.20 -37.41 -4.04
CA ARG A 917 6.99 -36.96 -5.19
C ARG A 917 6.29 -35.86 -5.98
N LEU A 918 4.97 -35.75 -5.91
CA LEU A 918 4.18 -34.82 -6.74
C LEU A 918 4.45 -33.36 -6.36
N TRP A 919 4.33 -33.03 -5.07
CA TRP A 919 4.64 -31.67 -4.60
C TRP A 919 6.15 -31.39 -4.59
N ALA A 920 6.97 -32.40 -4.29
CA ALA A 920 8.42 -32.32 -4.43
C ALA A 920 8.85 -32.02 -5.88
N TRP A 921 8.17 -32.59 -6.88
CA TRP A 921 8.40 -32.29 -8.28
C TRP A 921 8.00 -30.85 -8.62
N GLN A 922 6.83 -30.38 -8.17
CA GLN A 922 6.38 -29.02 -8.42
C GLN A 922 7.32 -27.96 -7.82
N THR A 923 7.77 -28.15 -6.57
CA THR A 923 8.75 -27.27 -5.91
C THR A 923 10.10 -27.29 -6.62
N CYS A 924 10.65 -28.48 -6.91
CA CYS A 924 11.92 -28.63 -7.63
C CYS A 924 11.90 -28.16 -9.10
N SER A 925 10.73 -28.08 -9.77
CA SER A 925 10.64 -27.78 -11.22
C SER A 925 10.11 -26.39 -11.58
N GLN A 926 9.10 -25.86 -10.87
CA GLN A 926 8.46 -24.56 -11.19
C GLN A 926 8.25 -23.66 -9.97
N MET A 927 7.80 -24.22 -8.83
CA MET A 927 7.27 -23.44 -7.70
C MET A 927 8.34 -22.89 -6.73
N ALA A 928 9.49 -23.55 -6.61
CA ALA A 928 10.52 -23.30 -5.59
C ALA A 928 10.00 -23.49 -4.14
N PHE A 929 10.07 -22.47 -3.27
CA PHE A 929 9.74 -22.51 -1.83
C PHE A 929 10.70 -23.35 -0.95
N PHE A 930 12.01 -23.24 -1.17
CA PHE A 930 12.99 -23.89 -0.30
C PHE A 930 13.14 -23.12 1.02
N MET A 931 12.60 -23.69 2.11
CA MET A 931 12.60 -23.09 3.45
C MET A 931 13.97 -23.30 4.09
N THR A 932 14.77 -22.25 4.24
CA THR A 932 16.16 -22.34 4.75
C THR A 932 16.30 -21.78 6.15
N GLY A 933 17.41 -22.13 6.82
CA GLY A 933 17.86 -21.45 8.03
C GLY A 933 18.70 -20.19 7.78
N ASN A 934 18.61 -19.55 6.61
CA ASN A 934 19.41 -18.36 6.25
C ASN A 934 18.90 -17.07 6.93
N VAL A 935 18.88 -17.08 8.26
CA VAL A 935 18.41 -15.98 9.12
C VAL A 935 19.44 -14.83 9.18
N PRO A 936 19.01 -13.55 9.10
CA PRO A 936 19.90 -12.40 9.23
C PRO A 936 20.63 -12.31 10.59
N THR A 937 21.88 -11.82 10.56
CA THR A 937 22.74 -11.72 11.75
C THR A 937 22.13 -10.84 12.85
N GLY A 938 21.64 -11.46 13.91
CA GLY A 938 21.05 -10.80 15.09
C GLY A 938 19.58 -11.13 15.32
N GLU A 939 18.91 -11.79 14.37
CA GLU A 939 17.58 -12.36 14.56
C GLU A 939 17.66 -13.75 15.21
N ALA A 940 16.60 -14.17 15.90
CA ALA A 940 16.53 -15.48 16.54
C ALA A 940 16.38 -16.62 15.51
N ALA A 941 17.15 -17.69 15.69
CA ALA A 941 17.12 -18.88 14.83
C ALA A 941 15.90 -19.74 15.16
N ILE A 942 15.05 -19.99 14.16
CA ILE A 942 13.88 -20.87 14.25
C ILE A 942 14.10 -22.18 13.47
N MET A 943 15.00 -22.16 12.50
CA MET A 943 15.41 -23.28 11.66
C MET A 943 16.95 -23.31 11.56
N SER A 944 17.54 -24.50 11.43
CA SER A 944 19.00 -24.66 11.35
C SER A 944 19.59 -24.11 10.05
N LYS A 945 20.68 -23.34 10.14
CA LYS A 945 21.40 -22.74 9.00
C LYS A 945 22.11 -23.76 8.11
N HIS A 946 22.17 -25.04 8.51
CA HIS A 946 22.68 -26.12 7.66
C HIS A 946 21.63 -26.61 6.65
N ILE A 947 20.36 -26.21 6.81
CA ILE A 947 19.30 -26.36 5.81
C ILE A 947 19.41 -25.18 4.84
N ASP A 948 20.16 -25.37 3.75
CA ASP A 948 20.49 -24.33 2.78
C ASP A 948 20.07 -24.70 1.34
N LEU A 949 20.32 -23.79 0.38
CA LEU A 949 20.04 -24.02 -1.04
C LEU A 949 20.87 -25.17 -1.65
N ALA A 950 22.05 -25.48 -1.12
CA ALA A 950 22.89 -26.57 -1.63
C ALA A 950 22.32 -27.93 -1.22
N TYR A 951 21.80 -28.03 0.01
CA TYR A 951 21.00 -29.16 0.47
C TYR A 951 19.76 -29.36 -0.42
N TYR A 952 18.89 -28.35 -0.60
CA TYR A 952 17.70 -28.50 -1.45
C TYR A 952 18.06 -28.87 -2.91
N LYS A 953 19.09 -28.25 -3.50
CA LYS A 953 19.57 -28.60 -4.84
C LYS A 953 20.01 -30.07 -4.92
N ARG A 954 20.73 -30.57 -3.91
CA ARG A 954 21.11 -31.99 -3.79
C ARG A 954 19.87 -32.89 -3.77
N VAL A 955 18.92 -32.62 -2.87
CA VAL A 955 17.73 -33.48 -2.69
C VAL A 955 16.89 -33.53 -3.97
N CYS A 956 16.65 -32.39 -4.61
CA CYS A 956 15.95 -32.32 -5.89
C CYS A 956 16.64 -33.16 -6.99
N GLN A 957 17.96 -33.01 -7.15
CA GLN A 957 18.73 -33.73 -8.17
C GLN A 957 18.86 -35.23 -7.90
N THR A 958 18.91 -35.65 -6.63
CA THR A 958 18.94 -37.07 -6.25
C THR A 958 17.56 -37.73 -6.41
N THR A 959 16.47 -37.03 -6.08
CA THR A 959 15.09 -37.54 -6.16
C THR A 959 14.58 -37.65 -7.59
N PHE A 960 14.98 -36.71 -8.46
CA PHE A 960 14.55 -36.62 -9.86
C PHE A 960 15.74 -36.73 -10.83
N PRO A 961 16.34 -37.93 -10.99
CA PRO A 961 17.39 -38.15 -11.96
C PRO A 961 16.88 -37.86 -13.39
N PRO A 962 17.73 -37.40 -14.33
CA PRO A 962 17.33 -37.12 -15.70
C PRO A 962 16.68 -38.35 -16.37
N GLY A 963 15.51 -38.14 -16.97
CA GLY A 963 14.80 -39.13 -17.77
C GLY A 963 15.33 -39.19 -19.21
N THR A 964 14.59 -39.93 -20.04
CA THR A 964 14.85 -40.12 -21.48
C THR A 964 14.41 -38.91 -22.30
N PHE A 965 13.34 -38.26 -21.87
CA PHE A 965 12.71 -37.10 -22.52
C PHE A 965 12.76 -35.87 -21.62
N ASN A 966 12.34 -36.02 -20.36
CA ASN A 966 12.25 -34.93 -19.40
C ASN A 966 13.41 -34.95 -18.41
N LYS A 967 13.75 -33.79 -17.84
CA LYS A 967 14.76 -33.64 -16.78
C LYS A 967 14.43 -32.43 -15.93
N LEU A 968 14.84 -32.47 -14.67
CA LEU A 968 14.79 -31.30 -13.81
C LEU A 968 15.68 -30.16 -14.38
N PRO A 969 15.25 -28.89 -14.34
CA PRO A 969 16.16 -27.77 -14.56
C PRO A 969 17.20 -27.66 -13.42
N GLU A 970 18.28 -26.90 -13.62
CA GLU A 970 19.32 -26.74 -12.58
C GLU A 970 18.85 -25.93 -11.35
N VAL A 971 17.87 -25.06 -11.58
CA VAL A 971 17.14 -24.23 -10.60
C VAL A 971 15.68 -24.23 -11.06
N PRO A 972 14.66 -24.24 -10.17
CA PRO A 972 13.26 -24.22 -10.58
C PRO A 972 12.93 -23.07 -11.55
N ASP A 973 12.12 -23.35 -12.57
CA ASP A 973 11.67 -22.37 -13.56
C ASP A 973 10.55 -21.48 -12.98
N MET A 974 10.91 -20.65 -12.01
CA MET A 974 10.01 -19.68 -11.39
C MET A 974 9.47 -18.66 -12.41
N ALA A 975 10.19 -18.40 -13.51
CA ALA A 975 9.73 -17.52 -14.57
C ALA A 975 8.47 -18.08 -15.27
N SER A 976 8.34 -19.41 -15.37
CA SER A 976 7.11 -20.04 -15.85
C SER A 976 5.88 -19.79 -14.95
N VAL A 977 6.06 -19.40 -13.68
CA VAL A 977 4.96 -19.07 -12.76
C VAL A 977 4.77 -17.55 -12.66
N LEU A 978 5.86 -16.81 -12.42
CA LEU A 978 5.85 -15.35 -12.24
C LEU A 978 5.32 -14.57 -13.46
N LYS A 979 5.36 -15.17 -14.67
CA LYS A 979 4.74 -14.61 -15.89
C LYS A 979 3.25 -14.29 -15.74
N TYR A 980 2.55 -14.90 -14.80
CA TYR A 980 1.14 -14.65 -14.53
C TYR A 980 0.86 -13.40 -13.68
N GLY A 981 1.90 -12.73 -13.14
CA GLY A 981 1.80 -11.40 -12.54
C GLY A 981 2.21 -11.28 -11.06
N GLY A 982 2.38 -12.39 -10.35
CA GLY A 982 2.82 -12.42 -8.95
C GLY A 982 2.00 -11.51 -8.02
N TYR A 983 2.68 -10.68 -7.22
CA TYR A 983 2.06 -9.66 -6.35
C TYR A 983 1.16 -8.66 -7.10
N GLY A 984 1.26 -8.55 -8.42
CA GLY A 984 0.51 -7.62 -9.26
C GLY A 984 -0.81 -8.15 -9.84
N ILE A 985 -1.20 -9.41 -9.58
CA ILE A 985 -2.40 -10.02 -10.19
C ILE A 985 -3.68 -9.28 -9.76
N ARG A 986 -4.44 -8.77 -10.72
CA ARG A 986 -5.75 -8.12 -10.53
C ARG A 986 -6.72 -8.59 -11.60
N HIS A 987 -7.98 -8.85 -11.22
CA HIS A 987 -9.05 -9.24 -12.13
C HIS A 987 -10.42 -8.92 -11.48
N PRO A 988 -11.43 -8.45 -12.25
CA PRO A 988 -12.79 -8.30 -11.73
C PRO A 988 -13.32 -9.62 -11.14
N ARG A 989 -13.91 -9.54 -9.95
CA ARG A 989 -14.40 -10.66 -9.14
C ARG A 989 -13.32 -11.68 -8.75
N LEU A 990 -12.10 -11.21 -8.49
CA LEU A 990 -11.04 -11.97 -7.82
C LEU A 990 -10.83 -11.44 -6.39
N ALA A 991 -11.16 -12.26 -5.41
CA ALA A 991 -10.88 -12.02 -4.00
C ALA A 991 -9.54 -12.66 -3.59
N PHE A 992 -8.70 -11.90 -2.88
CA PHE A 992 -7.58 -12.45 -2.11
C PHE A 992 -7.90 -12.42 -0.62
N VAL A 993 -7.62 -13.52 0.09
CA VAL A 993 -7.95 -13.69 1.52
C VAL A 993 -6.78 -14.37 2.24
N ASP A 994 -5.92 -13.60 2.88
CA ASP A 994 -4.68 -14.11 3.48
C ASP A 994 -4.64 -13.84 5.01
N GLY A 995 -3.81 -14.56 5.77
CA GLY A 995 -3.68 -14.42 7.23
C GLY A 995 -2.56 -13.47 7.67
N THR A 996 -2.75 -12.71 8.75
CA THR A 996 -1.67 -11.87 9.32
C THR A 996 -0.50 -12.66 9.90
N GLU A 997 -0.75 -13.88 10.34
CA GLU A 997 0.22 -14.77 10.97
C GLU A 997 0.57 -15.97 10.05
N ASP A 998 0.12 -15.95 8.80
CA ASP A 998 0.36 -16.99 7.80
C ASP A 998 1.85 -17.00 7.35
N PRO A 999 2.59 -18.11 7.53
CA PRO A 999 3.98 -18.23 7.06
C PRO A 999 4.11 -18.18 5.53
N TRP A 1000 3.01 -18.39 4.80
CA TRP A 1000 2.96 -18.21 3.36
C TRP A 1000 2.70 -16.77 2.91
N ARG A 1001 2.31 -15.83 3.80
CA ARG A 1001 2.02 -14.42 3.44
C ARG A 1001 3.09 -13.79 2.54
N PRO A 1002 4.41 -13.97 2.74
CA PRO A 1002 5.44 -13.40 1.87
C PRO A 1002 5.37 -13.86 0.39
N CYS A 1003 4.71 -14.97 0.07
CA CYS A 1003 4.50 -15.46 -1.30
C CYS A 1003 3.16 -15.00 -1.90
N THR A 1004 2.32 -14.30 -1.13
CA THR A 1004 0.95 -13.89 -1.51
C THR A 1004 0.87 -12.43 -1.98
N PRO A 1005 -0.23 -12.02 -2.64
CA PRO A 1005 -0.50 -10.60 -2.88
C PRO A 1005 -0.67 -9.73 -1.63
N HIS A 1006 -0.83 -10.28 -0.42
CA HIS A 1006 -0.72 -9.55 0.85
C HIS A 1006 0.70 -9.57 1.48
N ALA A 1007 1.74 -9.97 0.73
CA ALA A 1007 3.12 -9.83 1.18
C ALA A 1007 3.49 -8.36 1.45
N ASP A 1008 4.42 -8.13 2.37
CA ASP A 1008 4.87 -6.76 2.73
C ASP A 1008 5.65 -6.07 1.59
N ALA A 1009 6.04 -6.84 0.57
CA ALA A 1009 6.66 -6.38 -0.68
C ALA A 1009 5.65 -6.22 -1.83
N ALA A 1010 4.36 -6.51 -1.62
CA ALA A 1010 3.32 -6.37 -2.63
C ALA A 1010 2.81 -4.91 -2.74
N PRO A 1011 2.30 -4.48 -3.91
CA PRO A 1011 1.66 -3.17 -4.03
C PRO A 1011 0.41 -3.08 -3.15
N PRO A 1012 0.20 -1.99 -2.39
CA PRO A 1012 -0.98 -1.82 -1.56
C PRO A 1012 -2.26 -1.78 -2.41
N ARG A 1013 -3.36 -2.32 -1.87
CA ARG A 1013 -4.64 -2.43 -2.57
C ARG A 1013 -5.80 -2.02 -1.67
N ILE A 1014 -6.77 -1.33 -2.27
CA ILE A 1014 -8.06 -1.02 -1.61
C ILE A 1014 -8.99 -2.20 -1.83
N SER A 1015 -9.55 -2.73 -0.73
CA SER A 1015 -10.53 -3.81 -0.77
C SER A 1015 -11.88 -3.29 -1.30
N THR A 1016 -12.45 -3.95 -2.31
CA THR A 1016 -13.73 -3.58 -2.92
C THR A 1016 -14.61 -4.81 -3.16
N THR A 1017 -15.89 -4.63 -3.51
CA THR A 1017 -16.78 -5.77 -3.81
C THR A 1017 -16.43 -6.46 -5.15
N ASP A 1018 -15.76 -5.76 -6.07
CA ASP A 1018 -15.34 -6.32 -7.37
C ASP A 1018 -13.89 -6.84 -7.32
N GLU A 1019 -12.98 -6.17 -6.61
CA GLU A 1019 -11.66 -6.73 -6.23
C GLU A 1019 -11.53 -6.77 -4.70
N PRO A 1020 -11.97 -7.85 -4.03
CA PRO A 1020 -11.78 -8.02 -2.60
C PRO A 1020 -10.34 -8.34 -2.21
N TYR A 1021 -9.93 -7.78 -1.08
CA TYR A 1021 -8.59 -7.90 -0.54
C TYR A 1021 -8.70 -7.90 0.99
N LEU A 1022 -8.65 -9.08 1.59
CA LEU A 1022 -9.01 -9.31 2.99
C LEU A 1022 -7.83 -9.93 3.75
N LEU A 1023 -7.35 -9.23 4.80
CA LEU A 1023 -6.25 -9.69 5.65
C LEU A 1023 -6.78 -10.07 7.03
N VAL A 1024 -6.82 -11.37 7.31
CA VAL A 1024 -7.46 -11.94 8.50
C VAL A 1024 -6.56 -11.79 9.72
N GLN A 1025 -6.94 -10.89 10.62
CA GLN A 1025 -6.23 -10.59 11.87
C GLN A 1025 -6.24 -11.80 12.82
N GLY A 1026 -5.06 -12.28 13.21
CA GLY A 1026 -4.87 -13.54 13.94
C GLY A 1026 -5.12 -14.79 13.10
N GLY A 1027 -5.24 -14.65 11.78
CA GLY A 1027 -5.35 -15.76 10.83
C GLY A 1027 -3.97 -16.30 10.48
N VAL A 1028 -3.82 -17.62 10.55
CA VAL A 1028 -2.69 -18.35 9.95
C VAL A 1028 -3.11 -18.81 8.55
N HIS A 1029 -2.64 -19.95 8.07
CA HIS A 1029 -2.81 -20.38 6.68
C HIS A 1029 -4.26 -20.82 6.38
N GLY A 1030 -4.89 -20.23 5.36
CA GLY A 1030 -6.26 -20.58 4.94
C GLY A 1030 -7.33 -20.33 6.01
N ALA A 1031 -7.18 -19.27 6.82
CA ALA A 1031 -8.00 -19.04 8.02
C ALA A 1031 -9.51 -18.86 7.76
N ASP A 1032 -9.88 -18.44 6.55
CA ASP A 1032 -11.23 -18.30 6.01
C ASP A 1032 -11.91 -19.65 5.71
N PHE A 1033 -11.21 -20.62 5.16
CA PHE A 1033 -11.74 -21.97 4.91
C PHE A 1033 -11.47 -22.96 6.05
N GLY A 1034 -10.44 -22.71 6.86
CA GLY A 1034 -9.94 -23.61 7.91
C GLY A 1034 -10.72 -23.66 9.22
N GLY A 1035 -10.59 -24.78 9.92
CA GLY A 1035 -11.27 -25.05 11.18
C GLY A 1035 -12.79 -25.25 11.06
N ARG A 1036 -13.46 -25.42 12.20
CA ARG A 1036 -14.92 -25.68 12.24
C ARG A 1036 -15.71 -24.36 12.24
N TYR A 1037 -16.52 -24.13 11.22
CA TYR A 1037 -17.49 -23.04 11.11
C TYR A 1037 -18.47 -23.06 12.29
N GLY A 1038 -18.71 -21.89 12.91
CA GLY A 1038 -19.62 -21.73 14.04
C GLY A 1038 -19.17 -20.69 15.07
N PRO A 1039 -19.98 -20.44 16.12
CA PRO A 1039 -19.79 -19.32 17.06
C PRO A 1039 -18.57 -19.42 17.99
N ASN A 1040 -17.81 -20.51 17.91
CA ASN A 1040 -16.61 -20.74 18.72
C ASN A 1040 -15.30 -20.33 18.00
N GLN A 1041 -15.40 -19.73 16.81
CA GLN A 1041 -14.27 -19.17 16.05
C GLN A 1041 -13.93 -17.74 16.51
N THR A 1042 -12.74 -17.25 16.15
CA THR A 1042 -12.35 -15.86 16.38
C THR A 1042 -13.34 -14.89 15.72
N ALA A 1043 -13.51 -13.70 16.29
CA ALA A 1043 -14.39 -12.68 15.72
C ALA A 1043 -13.95 -12.29 14.30
N THR A 1044 -12.64 -12.21 14.08
CA THR A 1044 -11.98 -11.85 12.82
C THR A 1044 -12.20 -12.89 11.72
N ASN A 1045 -12.09 -14.20 12.01
CA ASN A 1045 -12.46 -15.25 11.06
C ASN A 1045 -13.94 -15.17 10.66
N ASN A 1046 -14.83 -14.88 11.62
CA ASN A 1046 -16.26 -14.79 11.35
C ASN A 1046 -16.63 -13.51 10.56
N GLU A 1047 -15.89 -12.42 10.73
CA GLU A 1047 -16.05 -11.16 9.99
C GLU A 1047 -15.57 -11.28 8.54
N ALA A 1048 -14.41 -11.92 8.31
CA ALA A 1048 -13.93 -12.26 6.96
C ALA A 1048 -14.96 -13.12 6.20
N ARG A 1049 -15.39 -14.23 6.81
CA ARG A 1049 -16.41 -15.14 6.26
C ARG A 1049 -17.74 -14.47 5.95
N ALA A 1050 -18.19 -13.54 6.79
CA ALA A 1050 -19.41 -12.77 6.55
C ALA A 1050 -19.24 -11.80 5.36
N THR A 1051 -18.05 -11.23 5.19
CA THR A 1051 -17.70 -10.35 4.08
C THR A 1051 -17.64 -11.11 2.77
N GLU A 1052 -16.95 -12.26 2.73
CA GLU A 1052 -16.90 -13.17 1.58
C GLU A 1052 -18.29 -13.67 1.14
N LEU A 1053 -19.15 -14.06 2.08
CA LEU A 1053 -20.53 -14.45 1.77
C LEU A 1053 -21.32 -13.28 1.14
N SER A 1054 -21.13 -12.05 1.63
CA SER A 1054 -21.77 -10.86 1.06
C SER A 1054 -21.24 -10.52 -0.35
N ILE A 1055 -19.94 -10.70 -0.58
CA ILE A 1055 -19.29 -10.54 -1.89
C ILE A 1055 -19.86 -11.56 -2.88
N LEU A 1056 -19.87 -12.85 -2.50
CA LEU A 1056 -20.38 -13.94 -3.32
C LEU A 1056 -21.87 -13.74 -3.66
N GLN A 1057 -22.68 -13.27 -2.71
CA GLN A 1057 -24.08 -12.90 -2.96
C GLN A 1057 -24.21 -11.74 -3.96
N SER A 1058 -23.33 -10.74 -3.91
CA SER A 1058 -23.29 -9.68 -4.95
C SER A 1058 -22.96 -10.28 -6.31
N TRP A 1059 -21.86 -11.03 -6.44
CA TRP A 1059 -21.43 -11.61 -7.72
C TRP A 1059 -22.52 -12.49 -8.36
N ILE A 1060 -23.23 -13.28 -7.57
CA ILE A 1060 -24.34 -14.11 -8.06
C ILE A 1060 -25.51 -13.25 -8.54
N ALA A 1061 -25.87 -12.19 -7.79
CA ALA A 1061 -26.90 -11.24 -8.22
C ALA A 1061 -26.48 -10.46 -9.49
N ASP A 1062 -25.19 -10.13 -9.63
CA ASP A 1062 -24.63 -9.45 -10.80
C ASP A 1062 -24.67 -10.34 -12.05
N TRP A 1063 -24.33 -11.63 -11.92
CA TRP A 1063 -24.51 -12.60 -13.00
C TRP A 1063 -25.98 -12.71 -13.42
N GLN A 1064 -26.89 -12.85 -12.44
CA GLN A 1064 -28.34 -12.94 -12.69
C GLN A 1064 -28.87 -11.72 -13.44
N ARG A 1065 -28.41 -10.50 -13.10
CA ARG A 1065 -28.82 -9.25 -13.78
C ARG A 1065 -28.31 -9.13 -15.22
N LEU A 1066 -27.34 -9.94 -15.63
CA LEU A 1066 -26.72 -9.92 -16.96
C LEU A 1066 -27.12 -11.10 -17.86
N HIS A 1067 -27.80 -12.12 -17.29
CA HIS A 1067 -28.17 -13.36 -17.98
C HIS A 1067 -29.68 -13.69 -17.85
N GLN A 1068 -30.53 -12.69 -17.56
CA GLN A 1068 -32.00 -12.77 -17.53
C GLN A 1068 -32.63 -11.77 -18.51
#